data_AF-A0A7X0TSG1-F1
#
_entry.id   AF-A0A7X0TSG1-F1
#
_cell.length_a   1.000
_cell.length_b   1.000
_cell.length_c   1.000
_cell.angle_alpha   90.00
_cell.angle_beta   90.00
_cell.angle_gamma   90.00
#
_symmetry.space_group_name_H-M   'P 1'
#
loop_
_entity.id
_entity.type
_entity.pdbx_description
1 polymer ?
#
loop_
_entity_poly.entity_id
_entity_poly.type
_entity_poly.pdbx_seq_one_letter_code
_entity_poly.pdbx_strand_id
1 'polypeptide(L)'
;MKFSFINTLLLSVASFTVSAAQSVNHSSPADPGVINQEQILYWLEKRGELAPNADVETRKLALERYINKKSFDRKELPGVMGKQVLKAESFIEEGNQLNAKKLNKNRTSIQSAVAQNEVETTVKVLAIMIDFPDLKHDDNGLTSSDTAMYYSNYSVQHYNDLLFSETGYEGPSGQTIISGYQYYQQESGGTFFFTGQANGWVTADNNAKHYGENDADNDDGDMNAPALVLEAVTKAVSELSIDLAEYDQKDPYDLNSNGIIDEPDGIIDHVMIFHSSIGEEAGGGVLAEDAIWSHRFYVFGDDNQPVAVPGSDVKLYGYTINPIDAATGVTVHEFGHDLGLPDEYDTDNGALGSPVASWSVMASGSWLGYPGGTSPATFSPYARDYLSTRYQGNWINQQEVEFSSLTQETINLVAANNHQNGFNQIKVLLPAKQIEFGAPVQGDFQYYSGKEALLDNRLAFDVALPSETATLTMTARWSIETDWDYVQVLVNGSAISGSHTKAVNDVRSTVTNYISGDSADLADAYGTLSWVDLSFDLSQYAGENVTIELRYKTDEYELGYGFVADNVLIKAGDSELFFSGGEYTNEVQLNGFSRVGDKADGNSHNYYIQLRDYSGTDAKLENIGYEPGVLLWYRDQNVSDNKVNSHPGEVFIGVVDADQYLIKSGDSIRGTSTQIRDAAFSLFDQSPRNGDSHLTNNAFFSDVDDYSSPLQPESGIKLPYLGLTMEVVTQSTNSSKASVELKRVNTAKIDAVIKGLSVTLSINDEDLPSTNEVKWLMGDGTELTGQTITHHYESSGEKLVIVSYLNSSDDLITLEKQFIVAENITGSISASVSNDSVTFSTVLTGGYGEFSYRWDFGDGEQSTVASPTHAYKQSGSYNVQLTLTDEIQQRLILTTSVEVVVPINVVINPTTNNLTANFQSTVSGGDSNYSYQWDFGDGNTATTASPSHTYSQGGSYTVTLSVTDGQGVTQQASTNISVSKAIVTPPKSTPKSSSGGTFGIFALLSMLLVLMRRSIKA
;
A
#
# COMPACT_ATOMS: atom_id res chain seq x y z
N MET A 1 1.94 86.29 32.71
CA MET A 1 0.66 87.03 32.63
C MET A 1 -0.46 85.99 32.51
N LYS A 2 -1.58 86.23 33.20
CA LYS A 2 -2.83 85.41 33.32
C LYS A 2 -3.29 84.80 31.97
N PHE A 3 -3.95 83.65 31.87
CA PHE A 3 -5.25 83.28 32.47
C PHE A 3 -5.55 81.77 32.38
N SER A 4 -6.34 81.29 33.35
CA SER A 4 -7.06 80.00 33.39
C SER A 4 -8.39 80.11 32.63
N PHE A 5 -8.87 79.03 32.00
CA PHE A 5 -10.28 78.56 32.05
C PHE A 5 -10.42 77.08 31.63
N ILE A 6 -11.47 76.49 32.19
CA ILE A 6 -11.81 75.09 32.45
C ILE A 6 -12.93 74.60 31.49
N ASN A 7 -12.93 73.34 30.99
CA ASN A 7 -13.93 72.27 31.26
C ASN A 7 -14.00 71.11 30.22
N THR A 8 -13.89 69.89 30.75
CA THR A 8 -14.63 68.62 30.47
C THR A 8 -14.75 68.06 29.05
N LEU A 9 -14.19 66.87 28.80
CA LEU A 9 -14.89 65.79 28.10
C LEU A 9 -14.34 64.39 28.43
N LEU A 10 -15.30 63.48 28.63
CA LEU A 10 -15.31 62.04 28.95
C LEU A 10 -14.03 61.20 28.89
N LEU A 11 -13.80 60.44 29.98
CA LEU A 11 -13.14 59.14 29.97
C LEU A 11 -14.00 58.15 29.16
N SER A 12 -13.50 57.66 28.03
CA SER A 12 -13.94 56.39 27.44
C SER A 12 -12.86 55.35 27.72
N VAL A 13 -13.24 54.33 28.50
CA VAL A 13 -12.49 53.08 28.62
C VAL A 13 -12.47 52.44 27.25
N ALA A 14 -11.34 52.51 26.55
CA ALA A 14 -11.12 51.71 25.35
C ALA A 14 -10.67 50.33 25.83
N SER A 15 -11.60 49.39 25.84
CA SER A 15 -11.28 47.96 25.86
C SER A 15 -10.41 47.69 24.63
N PHE A 16 -9.14 47.35 24.84
CA PHE A 16 -8.32 46.79 23.78
C PHE A 16 -8.85 45.37 23.55
N THR A 17 -9.72 45.22 22.56
CA THR A 17 -9.96 43.92 21.93
C THR A 17 -8.67 43.56 21.21
N VAL A 18 -7.97 42.54 21.71
CA VAL A 18 -6.89 41.87 20.97
C VAL A 18 -7.53 41.29 19.72
N SER A 19 -7.24 41.88 18.56
CA SER A 19 -7.55 41.22 17.30
C SER A 19 -6.49 40.13 17.16
N ALA A 20 -6.88 38.87 17.35
CA ALA A 20 -6.05 37.74 16.97
C ALA A 20 -5.63 37.93 15.50
N ALA A 21 -4.34 37.70 15.23
CA ALA A 21 -3.88 37.55 13.86
C ALA A 21 -4.67 36.39 13.25
N GLN A 22 -5.38 36.63 12.15
CA GLN A 22 -6.07 35.56 11.43
C GLN A 22 -4.99 34.69 10.79
N SER A 23 -4.90 33.42 11.19
CA SER A 23 -4.17 32.41 10.42
C SER A 23 -4.92 32.14 9.11
N VAL A 24 -4.18 31.91 8.03
CA VAL A 24 -4.74 31.32 6.81
C VAL A 24 -5.27 29.93 7.16
N ASN A 25 -6.44 29.55 6.62
CA ASN A 25 -6.95 28.18 6.74
C ASN A 25 -5.92 27.23 6.11
N HIS A 26 -5.21 26.49 6.94
CA HIS A 26 -4.37 25.37 6.53
C HIS A 26 -5.02 24.09 7.02
N SER A 27 -5.30 23.17 6.09
CA SER A 27 -5.76 21.82 6.41
C SER A 27 -4.79 21.15 7.38
N SER A 28 -5.29 20.65 8.51
CA SER A 28 -4.60 19.58 9.23
C SER A 28 -4.76 18.26 8.45
N PRO A 29 -3.80 17.32 8.60
CA PRO A 29 -3.96 15.95 8.15
C PRO A 29 -4.88 15.16 9.09
N ALA A 30 -5.38 14.03 8.61
CA ALA A 30 -6.01 12.99 9.44
C ALA A 30 -5.08 11.78 9.49
N ASP A 31 -4.94 11.16 10.66
CA ASP A 31 -4.12 9.96 10.88
C ASP A 31 -5.00 8.68 10.88
N PRO A 32 -4.79 7.73 9.95
CA PRO A 32 -5.54 6.47 9.94
C PRO A 32 -5.18 5.47 11.05
N GLY A 33 -3.97 5.54 11.61
CA GLY A 33 -3.43 4.61 12.60
C GLY A 33 -4.11 4.71 13.96
N VAL A 34 -4.72 5.86 14.24
CA VAL A 34 -5.52 6.11 15.44
C VAL A 34 -7.01 5.81 15.27
N ILE A 35 -7.46 5.31 14.11
CA ILE A 35 -8.88 4.99 13.88
C ILE A 35 -9.37 3.88 14.81
N ASN A 36 -10.43 4.16 15.58
CA ASN A 36 -11.12 3.17 16.39
C ASN A 36 -12.51 2.87 15.80
N GLN A 37 -12.55 1.87 14.91
CA GLN A 37 -13.76 1.48 14.17
C GLN A 37 -14.93 1.05 15.08
N GLU A 38 -14.64 0.34 16.18
CA GLU A 38 -15.67 -0.09 17.13
C GLU A 38 -16.28 1.11 17.86
N GLN A 39 -15.44 2.06 18.25
CA GLN A 39 -15.85 3.28 18.94
C GLN A 39 -16.64 4.22 18.01
N ILE A 40 -16.26 4.34 16.74
CA ILE A 40 -17.04 5.03 15.71
C ILE A 40 -18.46 4.44 15.64
N LEU A 41 -18.58 3.12 15.47
CA LEU A 41 -19.88 2.45 15.39
C LEU A 41 -20.72 2.65 16.67
N TYR A 42 -20.08 2.58 17.84
CA TYR A 42 -20.74 2.86 19.12
C TYR A 42 -21.36 4.26 19.15
N TRP A 43 -20.61 5.29 18.75
CA TRP A 43 -21.09 6.66 18.78
C TRP A 43 -22.18 6.93 17.73
N LEU A 44 -22.06 6.37 16.52
CA LEU A 44 -23.13 6.40 15.52
C LEU A 44 -24.44 5.81 16.08
N GLU A 45 -24.36 4.69 16.80
CA GLU A 45 -25.54 4.09 17.45
C GLU A 45 -26.08 4.95 18.59
N LYS A 46 -25.19 5.46 19.45
CA LYS A 46 -25.56 6.25 20.61
C LYS A 46 -26.26 7.55 20.22
N ARG A 47 -25.86 8.17 19.12
CA ARG A 47 -26.51 9.37 18.56
C ARG A 47 -27.74 9.07 17.71
N GLY A 48 -28.03 7.79 17.44
CA GLY A 48 -29.16 7.35 16.62
C GLY A 48 -28.95 7.51 15.12
N GLU A 49 -27.71 7.70 14.68
CA GLU A 49 -27.28 7.73 13.26
C GLU A 49 -27.20 6.31 12.67
N LEU A 50 -26.98 5.30 13.53
CA LEU A 50 -27.02 3.89 13.20
C LEU A 50 -28.01 3.14 14.12
N ALA A 51 -28.79 2.21 13.57
CA ALA A 51 -29.69 1.40 14.39
C ALA A 51 -28.87 0.39 15.23
N PRO A 52 -29.14 0.22 16.55
CA PRO A 52 -28.39 -0.72 17.40
C PRO A 52 -28.43 -2.19 16.95
N ASN A 53 -29.39 -2.54 16.09
CA ASN A 53 -29.57 -3.87 15.51
C ASN A 53 -29.37 -3.87 13.98
N ALA A 54 -28.65 -2.89 13.44
CA ALA A 54 -28.23 -2.86 12.05
C ALA A 54 -27.48 -4.15 11.68
N ASP A 55 -27.75 -4.68 10.49
CA ASP A 55 -27.03 -5.85 9.98
C ASP A 55 -25.56 -5.50 9.67
N VAL A 56 -24.73 -6.54 9.50
CA VAL A 56 -23.27 -6.40 9.30
C VAL A 56 -22.96 -5.49 8.11
N GLU A 57 -23.72 -5.60 7.02
CA GLU A 57 -23.51 -4.80 5.82
C GLU A 57 -23.82 -3.33 6.06
N THR A 58 -24.92 -3.03 6.75
CA THR A 58 -25.30 -1.65 7.11
C THR A 58 -24.26 -1.02 8.04
N ARG A 59 -23.74 -1.78 9.02
CA ARG A 59 -22.67 -1.29 9.91
C ARG A 59 -21.40 -0.99 9.12
N LYS A 60 -20.99 -1.91 8.24
CA LYS A 60 -19.83 -1.73 7.36
C LYS A 60 -19.96 -0.49 6.49
N LEU A 61 -21.09 -0.31 5.80
CA LEU A 61 -21.35 0.87 4.97
C LEU A 61 -21.41 2.18 5.78
N ALA A 62 -21.88 2.13 7.02
CA ALA A 62 -21.88 3.30 7.91
C ALA A 62 -20.46 3.69 8.31
N LEU A 63 -19.62 2.70 8.65
CA LEU A 63 -18.21 2.90 8.96
C LEU A 63 -17.42 3.41 7.76
N GLU A 64 -17.58 2.79 6.59
CA GLU A 64 -16.95 3.23 5.34
C GLU A 64 -17.37 4.67 4.99
N ARG A 65 -18.65 5.01 5.16
CA ARG A 65 -19.13 6.38 4.92
C ARG A 65 -18.54 7.39 5.89
N TYR A 66 -18.33 6.99 7.15
CA TYR A 66 -17.73 7.87 8.15
C TYR A 66 -16.26 8.13 7.81
N ILE A 67 -15.49 7.07 7.56
CA ILE A 67 -14.06 7.17 7.34
C ILE A 67 -13.73 7.79 5.97
N ASN A 68 -14.40 7.38 4.89
CA ASN A 68 -14.08 7.82 3.52
C ASN A 68 -14.48 9.28 3.21
N LYS A 69 -14.98 10.03 4.20
CA LYS A 69 -15.11 11.49 4.06
C LYS A 69 -13.73 12.14 4.07
N LYS A 70 -12.86 11.72 5.00
CA LYS A 70 -11.52 12.29 5.17
C LYS A 70 -10.55 11.80 4.10
N SER A 71 -9.67 12.69 3.64
CA SER A 71 -8.44 12.27 2.98
C SER A 71 -7.34 11.99 4.00
N PHE A 72 -6.57 10.95 3.72
CA PHE A 72 -5.38 10.55 4.47
C PHE A 72 -4.09 10.81 3.68
N ASP A 73 -4.18 11.62 2.63
CA ASP A 73 -3.01 12.02 1.87
C ASP A 73 -2.10 12.92 2.70
N ARG A 74 -0.80 12.66 2.61
CA ARG A 74 0.22 13.44 3.30
C ARG A 74 0.17 14.88 2.77
N LYS A 75 0.03 15.85 3.67
CA LYS A 75 0.03 17.29 3.33
C LYS A 75 1.48 17.79 3.26
N GLU A 76 1.87 18.37 2.13
CA GLU A 76 3.20 18.97 1.98
C GLU A 76 3.34 20.27 2.77
N LEU A 77 4.52 20.47 3.39
CA LEU A 77 4.81 21.68 4.14
C LEU A 77 5.23 22.81 3.18
N PRO A 78 4.57 23.98 3.21
CA PRO A 78 4.86 25.06 2.28
C PRO A 78 6.14 25.83 2.67
N GLY A 79 6.85 26.33 1.65
CA GLY A 79 7.92 27.32 1.81
C GLY A 79 9.26 26.78 2.32
N VAL A 80 10.17 27.70 2.67
CA VAL A 80 11.55 27.38 3.07
C VAL A 80 11.60 26.62 4.41
N MET A 81 10.69 26.94 5.34
CA MET A 81 10.64 26.25 6.63
C MET A 81 10.18 24.80 6.47
N GLY A 82 9.18 24.53 5.63
CA GLY A 82 8.75 23.18 5.31
C GLY A 82 9.88 22.33 4.72
N LYS A 83 10.65 22.94 3.82
CA LYS A 83 11.90 22.36 3.33
C LYS A 83 12.90 22.08 4.46
N GLN A 84 13.16 23.01 5.39
CA GLN A 84 14.11 22.81 6.50
C GLN A 84 13.69 21.67 7.45
N VAL A 85 12.40 21.54 7.73
CA VAL A 85 11.84 20.39 8.46
C VAL A 85 12.13 19.09 7.73
N LEU A 86 11.76 19.02 6.45
CA LEU A 86 11.99 17.82 5.64
C LEU A 86 13.48 17.47 5.59
N LYS A 87 14.37 18.46 5.49
CA LYS A 87 15.82 18.28 5.58
C LYS A 87 16.24 17.70 6.92
N ALA A 88 15.75 18.23 8.03
CA ALA A 88 16.11 17.74 9.35
C ALA A 88 15.63 16.29 9.58
N GLU A 89 14.48 15.93 9.00
CA GLU A 89 13.91 14.59 9.04
C GLU A 89 14.64 13.63 8.06
N SER A 90 15.08 14.11 6.89
CA SER A 90 15.75 13.30 5.85
C SER A 90 17.28 13.17 6.01
N PHE A 91 17.98 14.18 6.56
CA PHE A 91 19.45 14.24 6.71
C PHE A 91 20.03 13.06 7.51
N ILE A 92 19.19 12.43 8.35
CA ILE A 92 19.56 11.27 9.16
C ILE A 92 19.58 9.98 8.33
N GLU A 93 18.75 9.89 7.29
CA GLU A 93 18.77 8.78 6.33
C GLU A 93 20.02 8.84 5.44
N GLU A 94 20.47 10.04 5.05
CA GLU A 94 21.70 10.25 4.23
C GLU A 94 23.00 10.13 5.03
N GLY A 95 23.01 10.57 6.29
CA GLY A 95 24.17 10.43 7.19
C GLY A 95 24.63 8.98 7.37
N ASN A 96 23.68 8.04 7.31
CA ASN A 96 23.95 6.59 7.29
C ASN A 96 24.69 6.15 6.01
N GLN A 97 24.36 6.72 4.84
CA GLN A 97 25.02 6.40 3.57
C GLN A 97 26.44 7.00 3.47
N LEU A 98 26.64 8.24 3.95
CA LEU A 98 27.95 8.90 3.99
C LEU A 98 28.91 8.24 4.99
N ASN A 99 28.40 7.76 6.12
CA ASN A 99 29.21 6.98 7.07
C ASN A 99 29.55 5.60 6.51
N ALA A 100 28.62 4.90 5.85
CA ALA A 100 28.91 3.63 5.18
C ALA A 100 30.00 3.78 4.08
N LYS A 101 29.90 4.80 3.22
CA LYS A 101 30.93 5.09 2.19
C LYS A 101 32.31 5.45 2.80
N LYS A 102 32.37 6.11 3.98
CA LYS A 102 33.65 6.40 4.69
C LYS A 102 34.18 5.21 5.52
N LEU A 103 33.32 4.31 5.98
CA LEU A 103 33.67 3.13 6.79
C LEU A 103 34.29 1.99 5.95
N ASN A 104 34.13 2.04 4.62
CA ASN A 104 34.66 1.06 3.65
C ASN A 104 36.19 0.90 3.57
N LYS A 105 36.97 1.55 4.44
CA LYS A 105 38.45 1.44 4.41
C LYS A 105 39.12 0.80 5.60
N ASN A 106 38.43 0.52 6.72
CA ASN A 106 39.00 -0.22 7.84
C ASN A 106 37.92 -0.59 8.86
N ARG A 107 37.49 -1.87 8.92
CA ARG A 107 37.21 -2.54 10.20
C ARG A 107 36.98 -4.04 10.06
N THR A 108 37.98 -4.78 10.54
CA THR A 108 37.73 -5.92 11.42
C THR A 108 36.83 -5.48 12.58
N SER A 109 35.85 -6.31 12.91
CA SER A 109 35.10 -6.42 14.18
C SER A 109 35.62 -5.56 15.34
N ILE A 110 34.69 -4.90 16.03
CA ILE A 110 34.83 -4.13 17.29
C ILE A 110 34.99 -2.61 17.06
N GLN A 111 33.88 -1.84 17.10
CA GLN A 111 33.72 -0.57 17.84
C GLN A 111 32.44 0.20 17.47
N SER A 112 31.44 0.17 18.36
CA SER A 112 30.55 1.33 18.64
C SER A 112 29.66 1.16 19.90
N ALA A 113 29.45 -0.05 20.41
CA ALA A 113 28.60 -0.31 21.58
C ALA A 113 29.04 0.33 22.93
N VAL A 114 30.21 0.98 23.01
CA VAL A 114 30.74 1.56 24.26
C VAL A 114 30.67 3.10 24.28
N ALA A 115 30.57 3.78 23.14
CA ALA A 115 30.59 5.25 23.10
C ALA A 115 29.20 5.91 23.08
N GLN A 116 28.16 5.21 22.59
CA GLN A 116 26.78 5.73 22.55
C GLN A 116 26.09 5.75 23.94
N ASN A 117 26.59 4.95 24.89
CA ASN A 117 26.01 4.79 26.24
C ASN A 117 26.21 5.98 27.20
N GLU A 118 26.76 7.12 26.76
CA GLU A 118 27.05 8.27 27.63
C GLU A 118 26.27 9.55 27.28
N VAL A 119 25.46 9.55 26.21
CA VAL A 119 24.66 10.72 25.83
C VAL A 119 23.25 10.57 26.39
N GLU A 120 22.88 11.52 27.26
CA GLU A 120 21.54 11.66 27.80
C GLU A 120 20.83 12.81 27.07
N THR A 121 19.63 12.53 26.56
CA THR A 121 18.80 13.52 25.86
C THR A 121 17.58 13.83 26.72
N THR A 122 17.37 15.10 27.03
CA THR A 122 16.16 15.57 27.70
C THR A 122 15.35 16.43 26.75
N VAL A 123 14.08 16.08 26.59
CA VAL A 123 13.08 16.89 25.89
C VAL A 123 12.10 17.44 26.91
N LYS A 124 11.63 18.67 26.69
CA LYS A 124 10.68 19.33 27.58
C LYS A 124 9.43 19.73 26.81
N VAL A 125 8.32 19.07 27.12
CA VAL A 125 7.05 19.21 26.41
C VAL A 125 6.15 20.22 27.09
N LEU A 126 5.66 21.18 26.32
CA LEU A 126 4.56 22.07 26.71
C LEU A 126 3.23 21.37 26.46
N ALA A 127 2.66 20.78 27.50
CA ALA A 127 1.34 20.15 27.42
C ALA A 127 0.24 21.12 27.89
N ILE A 128 -0.80 21.31 27.07
CA ILE A 128 -1.90 22.23 27.35
C ILE A 128 -3.26 21.53 27.15
N MET A 129 -4.12 21.61 28.16
CA MET A 129 -5.51 21.15 28.09
C MET A 129 -6.42 22.33 27.75
N ILE A 130 -7.27 22.16 26.75
CA ILE A 130 -8.18 23.19 26.24
C ILE A 130 -9.61 22.66 26.03
N ASP A 131 -10.58 23.37 26.59
CA ASP A 131 -12.00 23.07 26.40
C ASP A 131 -12.72 24.12 25.56
N PHE A 132 -13.96 23.82 25.19
CA PHE A 132 -14.78 24.69 24.36
C PHE A 132 -15.92 25.31 25.18
N PRO A 133 -16.47 26.48 24.79
CA PRO A 133 -17.64 27.07 25.44
C PRO A 133 -18.86 26.14 25.47
N ASP A 134 -19.01 25.27 24.46
CA ASP A 134 -20.11 24.32 24.30
C ASP A 134 -19.77 22.88 24.73
N LEU A 135 -18.51 22.59 25.06
CA LEU A 135 -18.09 21.31 25.60
C LEU A 135 -16.97 21.50 26.61
N LYS A 136 -17.34 21.72 27.88
CA LYS A 136 -16.39 21.87 28.97
C LYS A 136 -15.80 20.55 29.40
N HIS A 137 -14.56 20.54 29.85
CA HIS A 137 -13.91 19.31 30.32
C HIS A 137 -14.63 18.67 31.53
N ASP A 138 -15.24 19.49 32.38
CA ASP A 138 -16.01 19.08 33.56
C ASP A 138 -17.53 18.96 33.30
N ASP A 139 -17.97 19.27 32.08
CA ASP A 139 -19.33 19.05 31.56
C ASP A 139 -19.27 18.48 30.14
N ASN A 140 -18.46 17.43 29.96
CA ASN A 140 -18.13 16.83 28.67
C ASN A 140 -19.17 15.82 28.15
N GLY A 141 -20.22 15.55 28.94
CA GLY A 141 -21.30 14.62 28.59
C GLY A 141 -20.91 13.13 28.54
N LEU A 142 -19.68 12.77 28.94
CA LEU A 142 -19.20 11.39 28.95
C LEU A 142 -19.69 10.61 30.17
N THR A 143 -19.85 9.32 29.96
CA THR A 143 -20.17 8.32 30.99
C THR A 143 -19.23 7.13 30.87
N SER A 144 -19.18 6.28 31.90
CA SER A 144 -18.27 5.12 31.92
C SER A 144 -18.52 4.06 30.84
N SER A 145 -19.63 4.13 30.11
CA SER A 145 -19.89 3.27 28.95
C SER A 145 -19.36 3.85 27.63
N ASP A 146 -18.95 5.12 27.63
CA ASP A 146 -18.66 5.86 26.40
C ASP A 146 -17.24 5.72 25.92
N THR A 147 -16.31 5.48 26.83
CA THR A 147 -14.92 5.18 26.51
C THR A 147 -14.39 4.24 27.58
N ALA A 148 -13.50 3.33 27.18
CA ALA A 148 -12.82 2.44 28.12
C ALA A 148 -11.81 3.21 28.99
N MET A 149 -11.35 4.39 28.55
CA MET A 149 -10.49 5.34 29.28
C MET A 149 -11.30 6.41 30.02
N TYR A 150 -12.45 6.03 30.59
CA TYR A 150 -13.30 6.96 31.32
C TYR A 150 -12.75 7.32 32.70
N TYR A 151 -12.71 8.62 32.99
CA TYR A 151 -12.44 9.15 34.32
C TYR A 151 -13.58 10.07 34.77
N SER A 152 -13.94 10.02 36.05
CA SER A 152 -14.93 10.94 36.62
C SER A 152 -14.46 12.40 36.69
N ASN A 153 -13.16 12.62 36.51
CA ASN A 153 -12.53 13.94 36.43
C ASN A 153 -11.23 13.87 35.63
N TYR A 154 -11.20 14.53 34.48
CA TYR A 154 -10.01 14.70 33.64
C TYR A 154 -9.20 15.91 34.10
N SER A 155 -8.60 15.80 35.29
CA SER A 155 -7.83 16.91 35.87
C SER A 155 -6.50 17.15 35.15
N VAL A 156 -5.93 18.33 35.30
CA VAL A 156 -4.56 18.62 34.83
C VAL A 156 -3.54 17.61 35.35
N GLN A 157 -3.69 17.20 36.61
CA GLN A 157 -2.81 16.20 37.23
C GLN A 157 -2.89 14.85 36.53
N HIS A 158 -4.06 14.46 36.03
CA HIS A 158 -4.23 13.20 35.30
C HIS A 158 -3.33 13.18 34.05
N TYR A 159 -3.35 14.24 33.23
CA TYR A 159 -2.47 14.34 32.06
C TYR A 159 -1.00 14.50 32.45
N ASN A 160 -0.71 15.22 33.54
CA ASN A 160 0.66 15.30 34.04
C ASN A 160 1.21 13.91 34.42
N ASP A 161 0.39 13.07 35.06
CA ASP A 161 0.78 11.71 35.43
C ASP A 161 0.86 10.78 34.21
N LEU A 162 -0.06 10.93 33.25
CA LEU A 162 -0.05 10.20 31.98
C LEU A 162 1.26 10.44 31.22
N LEU A 163 1.68 11.70 31.09
CA LEU A 163 2.85 12.08 30.33
C LEU A 163 4.15 11.84 31.11
N PHE A 164 4.25 12.35 32.34
CA PHE A 164 5.54 12.61 32.99
C PHE A 164 5.77 11.82 34.28
N SER A 165 4.84 10.96 34.73
CA SER A 165 5.03 10.20 35.97
C SER A 165 6.17 9.19 35.85
N GLU A 166 7.11 9.18 36.79
CA GLU A 166 8.16 8.15 36.84
C GLU A 166 7.64 6.78 37.31
N THR A 167 6.44 6.74 37.90
CA THR A 167 5.85 5.54 38.52
C THR A 167 4.59 5.04 37.83
N GLY A 168 4.18 5.67 36.72
CA GLY A 168 2.93 5.39 36.02
C GLY A 168 1.75 6.18 36.60
N TYR A 169 0.56 6.00 36.02
CA TYR A 169 -0.67 6.69 36.41
C TYR A 169 -1.82 5.71 36.66
N GLU A 170 -2.85 6.16 37.37
CA GLU A 170 -4.01 5.32 37.70
C GLU A 170 -4.95 5.18 36.49
N GLY A 171 -5.26 3.93 36.16
CA GLY A 171 -6.20 3.54 35.11
C GLY A 171 -7.66 3.46 35.59
N PRO A 172 -8.63 3.38 34.66
CA PRO A 172 -10.06 3.40 34.99
C PRO A 172 -10.55 2.24 35.89
N SER A 173 -9.83 1.11 35.92
CA SER A 173 -10.13 -0.04 36.79
C SER A 173 -9.21 -0.09 38.03
N GLY A 174 -8.49 0.99 38.34
CA GLY A 174 -7.53 1.10 39.45
C GLY A 174 -6.17 0.41 39.18
N GLN A 175 -5.92 -0.02 37.94
CA GLN A 175 -4.62 -0.55 37.52
C GLN A 175 -3.61 0.57 37.35
N THR A 176 -2.32 0.31 37.57
CA THR A 176 -1.26 1.25 37.19
C THR A 176 -0.93 1.08 35.72
N ILE A 177 -1.02 2.17 34.96
CA ILE A 177 -0.68 2.25 33.53
C ILE A 177 0.70 2.91 33.39
N ILE A 178 1.50 2.43 32.43
CA ILE A 178 2.79 3.02 32.09
C ILE A 178 2.61 4.45 31.57
N SER A 179 3.39 5.41 32.03
CA SER A 179 3.38 6.80 31.51
C SER A 179 4.21 6.93 30.22
N GLY A 180 4.07 8.06 29.52
CA GLY A 180 4.94 8.42 28.41
C GLY A 180 6.42 8.43 28.80
N TYR A 181 6.75 9.00 29.98
CA TYR A 181 8.10 9.00 30.54
C TYR A 181 8.64 7.57 30.71
N GLN A 182 7.88 6.68 31.35
CA GLN A 182 8.33 5.31 31.57
C GLN A 182 8.48 4.53 30.26
N TYR A 183 7.65 4.80 29.25
CA TYR A 183 7.76 4.19 27.93
C TYR A 183 9.08 4.58 27.26
N TYR A 184 9.35 5.88 27.12
CA TYR A 184 10.59 6.37 26.51
C TYR A 184 11.85 6.01 27.31
N GLN A 185 11.76 5.93 28.64
CA GLN A 185 12.86 5.40 29.46
C GLN A 185 13.14 3.92 29.20
N GLN A 186 12.11 3.10 28.93
CA GLN A 186 12.29 1.69 28.60
C GLN A 186 12.89 1.52 27.20
N GLU A 187 12.35 2.22 26.20
CA GLU A 187 12.80 2.12 24.80
C GLU A 187 14.20 2.71 24.54
N SER A 188 14.60 3.72 25.30
CA SER A 188 15.93 4.36 25.17
C SER A 188 17.01 3.71 26.05
N GLY A 189 16.71 2.61 26.74
CA GLY A 189 17.64 2.01 27.70
C GLY A 189 18.05 2.95 28.84
N GLY A 190 17.19 3.92 29.16
CA GLY A 190 17.38 4.88 30.25
C GLY A 190 18.07 6.19 29.88
N THR A 191 18.21 6.51 28.59
CA THR A 191 19.01 7.67 28.11
C THR A 191 18.18 8.82 27.54
N PHE A 192 16.87 8.64 27.39
CA PHE A 192 15.96 9.67 26.90
C PHE A 192 14.91 10.05 27.96
N PHE A 193 14.92 11.31 28.36
CA PHE A 193 14.06 11.86 29.42
C PHE A 193 12.93 12.69 28.79
N PHE A 194 11.74 12.10 28.74
CA PHE A 194 10.51 12.75 28.27
C PHE A 194 9.87 13.55 29.41
N THR A 195 10.23 14.83 29.51
CA THR A 195 9.84 15.69 30.64
C THR A 195 8.89 16.80 30.21
N GLY A 196 8.30 17.50 31.17
CA GLY A 196 7.41 18.61 30.89
C GLY A 196 6.46 18.90 32.04
N GLN A 197 5.43 19.67 31.73
CA GLN A 197 4.35 19.96 32.66
C GLN A 197 3.04 20.11 31.89
N ALA A 198 1.98 19.48 32.40
CA ALA A 198 0.63 19.68 31.90
C ALA A 198 0.02 20.95 32.52
N ASN A 199 -0.57 21.81 31.68
CA ASN A 199 -1.17 23.10 32.04
C ASN A 199 -2.61 23.20 31.53
N GLY A 200 -3.49 23.94 32.20
CA GLY A 200 -4.89 24.12 31.78
C GLY A 200 -5.88 23.94 32.93
N TRP A 201 -7.17 23.71 32.70
CA TRP A 201 -7.91 23.81 31.43
C TRP A 201 -8.12 25.28 31.06
N VAL A 202 -7.63 25.70 29.90
CA VAL A 202 -8.03 26.98 29.28
C VAL A 202 -9.27 26.76 28.42
N THR A 203 -9.99 27.82 28.10
CA THR A 203 -11.23 27.74 27.31
C THR A 203 -11.06 28.47 26.00
N ALA A 204 -11.36 27.81 24.87
CA ALA A 204 -11.39 28.44 23.55
C ALA A 204 -12.43 29.57 23.46
N ASP A 205 -12.17 30.59 22.64
CA ASP A 205 -13.04 31.73 22.42
C ASP A 205 -14.28 31.35 21.59
N ASN A 206 -14.15 30.33 20.73
CA ASN A 206 -15.23 29.81 19.92
C ASN A 206 -15.60 28.37 20.30
N ASN A 207 -16.78 27.95 19.87
CA ASN A 207 -17.26 26.58 19.99
C ASN A 207 -16.40 25.61 19.16
N ALA A 208 -16.42 24.33 19.54
CA ALA A 208 -15.57 23.29 18.92
C ALA A 208 -15.68 23.23 17.38
N LYS A 209 -16.92 23.35 16.86
CA LYS A 209 -17.24 23.43 15.43
C LYS A 209 -16.40 24.43 14.65
N HIS A 210 -16.01 25.56 15.25
CA HIS A 210 -15.18 26.56 14.57
C HIS A 210 -13.81 26.02 14.14
N TYR A 211 -13.29 25.06 14.90
CA TYR A 211 -11.96 24.49 14.71
C TYR A 211 -12.02 23.09 14.09
N GLY A 212 -12.99 22.26 14.48
CA GLY A 212 -13.04 20.84 14.13
C GLY A 212 -14.04 20.44 13.05
N GLU A 213 -14.95 21.31 12.59
CA GLU A 213 -15.90 20.93 11.52
C GLU A 213 -15.16 20.54 10.24
N ASN A 214 -15.63 19.50 9.56
CA ASN A 214 -15.06 19.05 8.29
C ASN A 214 -15.24 20.10 7.18
N ASP A 215 -14.13 20.54 6.59
CA ASP A 215 -14.11 21.52 5.49
C ASP A 215 -14.22 20.83 4.12
N ALA A 216 -15.42 20.92 3.52
CA ALA A 216 -15.73 20.32 2.22
C ALA A 216 -14.91 20.85 1.04
N ASP A 217 -14.29 22.04 1.19
CA ASP A 217 -13.41 22.62 0.16
C ASP A 217 -11.96 22.13 0.31
N ASN A 218 -11.66 21.30 1.32
CA ASN A 218 -10.30 20.96 1.73
C ASN A 218 -10.21 19.53 2.29
N ASP A 219 -10.61 18.57 1.44
CA ASP A 219 -10.53 17.12 1.70
C ASP A 219 -11.22 16.66 3.00
N ASP A 220 -12.26 17.40 3.43
CA ASP A 220 -13.00 17.21 4.68
C ASP A 220 -12.13 17.25 5.94
N GLY A 221 -10.91 17.82 5.88
CA GLY A 221 -10.03 18.03 7.05
C GLY A 221 -10.64 18.96 8.10
N ASP A 222 -10.03 19.05 9.30
CA ASP A 222 -10.52 19.96 10.34
C ASP A 222 -10.48 21.41 9.84
N MET A 223 -11.54 22.19 10.12
CA MET A 223 -11.70 23.57 9.67
C MET A 223 -10.48 24.45 9.96
N ASN A 224 -9.97 24.41 11.19
CA ASN A 224 -8.84 25.24 11.64
C ASN A 224 -8.22 24.79 12.98
N ALA A 225 -7.81 23.53 13.09
CA ALA A 225 -7.08 23.05 14.28
C ALA A 225 -5.81 23.89 14.60
N PRO A 226 -4.99 24.36 13.64
CA PRO A 226 -3.84 25.21 13.93
C PRO A 226 -4.18 26.52 14.67
N ALA A 227 -5.34 27.12 14.40
CA ALA A 227 -5.80 28.30 15.13
C ALA A 227 -6.11 27.98 16.60
N LEU A 228 -6.69 26.81 16.90
CA LEU A 228 -6.94 26.38 18.27
C LEU A 228 -5.64 26.23 19.05
N VAL A 229 -4.61 25.66 18.42
CA VAL A 229 -3.28 25.47 19.04
C VAL A 229 -2.65 26.82 19.38
N LEU A 230 -2.61 27.75 18.42
CA LEU A 230 -2.10 29.11 18.67
C LEU A 230 -2.86 29.79 19.80
N GLU A 231 -4.18 29.65 19.83
CA GLU A 231 -5.02 30.19 20.88
C GLU A 231 -4.71 29.57 22.24
N ALA A 232 -4.61 28.24 22.33
CA ALA A 232 -4.28 27.50 23.54
C ALA A 232 -2.94 27.96 24.14
N VAL A 233 -1.90 28.07 23.30
CA VAL A 233 -0.58 28.55 23.71
C VAL A 233 -0.62 30.01 24.15
N THR A 234 -1.35 30.87 23.43
CA THR A 234 -1.53 32.28 23.80
C THR A 234 -2.23 32.44 25.15
N LYS A 235 -3.23 31.60 25.43
CA LYS A 235 -3.93 31.58 26.73
C LYS A 235 -3.06 30.99 27.83
N ALA A 236 -2.24 29.98 27.56
CA ALA A 236 -1.27 29.49 28.53
C ALA A 236 -0.29 30.61 28.96
N VAL A 237 0.20 31.44 28.03
CA VAL A 237 1.05 32.59 28.36
C VAL A 237 0.28 33.63 29.17
N SER A 238 -0.88 34.06 28.69
CA SER A 238 -1.60 35.21 29.25
C SER A 238 -2.41 34.91 30.52
N GLU A 239 -2.97 33.71 30.65
CA GLU A 239 -3.85 33.30 31.76
C GLU A 239 -3.12 32.47 32.81
N LEU A 240 -2.16 31.64 32.40
CA LEU A 240 -1.42 30.74 33.29
C LEU A 240 0.01 31.24 33.60
N SER A 241 0.44 32.35 32.99
CA SER A 241 1.77 32.94 33.18
C SER A 241 2.93 31.98 32.85
N ILE A 242 2.75 31.14 31.82
CA ILE A 242 3.79 30.24 31.33
C ILE A 242 4.88 31.03 30.60
N ASP A 243 6.13 30.77 30.95
CA ASP A 243 7.31 31.28 30.23
C ASP A 243 7.68 30.31 29.11
N LEU A 244 7.46 30.71 27.84
CA LEU A 244 7.76 29.84 26.69
C LEU A 244 9.26 29.64 26.47
N ALA A 245 10.12 30.52 26.98
CA ALA A 245 11.57 30.34 26.87
C ALA A 245 12.06 29.10 27.64
N GLU A 246 11.26 28.56 28.55
CA GLU A 246 11.54 27.29 29.23
C GLU A 246 11.34 26.05 28.34
N TYR A 247 10.69 26.20 27.18
CA TYR A 247 10.34 25.14 26.25
C TYR A 247 10.97 25.31 24.86
N ASP A 248 11.82 26.34 24.70
CA ASP A 248 12.70 26.58 23.56
C ASP A 248 14.13 26.29 24.05
N GLN A 249 14.62 25.08 23.84
CA GLN A 249 15.93 24.61 24.31
C GLN A 249 16.78 24.02 23.20
N LYS A 250 16.17 23.64 22.07
CA LYS A 250 16.80 22.92 20.97
C LYS A 250 16.50 23.62 19.65
N ASP A 251 17.39 23.39 18.68
CA ASP A 251 17.21 23.78 17.29
C ASP A 251 17.11 22.47 16.49
N PRO A 252 15.97 21.76 16.57
CA PRO A 252 15.82 20.44 15.96
C PRO A 252 15.95 20.49 14.42
N TYR A 253 15.92 21.69 13.83
CA TYR A 253 15.96 21.93 12.40
C TYR A 253 17.25 22.59 11.91
N ASP A 254 18.21 22.88 12.79
CA ASP A 254 19.45 23.64 12.52
C ASP A 254 19.14 24.87 11.63
N LEU A 255 18.19 25.70 12.07
CA LEU A 255 17.64 26.81 11.28
C LEU A 255 18.70 27.85 10.89
N ASN A 256 19.75 27.95 11.69
CA ASN A 256 20.89 28.84 11.43
C ASN A 256 22.02 28.15 10.63
N SER A 257 21.90 26.85 10.35
CA SER A 257 22.83 26.02 9.58
C SER A 257 24.27 26.05 10.10
N ASN A 258 24.44 26.09 11.42
CA ASN A 258 25.73 26.07 12.08
C ASN A 258 26.12 24.65 12.57
N GLY A 259 25.21 23.68 12.49
CA GLY A 259 25.39 22.29 12.89
C GLY A 259 25.26 22.01 14.40
N ILE A 260 24.71 22.96 15.17
CA ILE A 260 24.46 22.85 16.62
C ILE A 260 22.95 22.79 16.83
N ILE A 261 22.45 21.61 17.20
CA ILE A 261 21.01 21.40 17.50
C ILE A 261 20.68 21.56 19.00
N ASP A 262 21.70 21.64 19.85
CA ASP A 262 21.57 21.80 21.30
C ASP A 262 21.62 23.28 21.72
N GLU A 263 20.88 24.13 21.02
CA GLU A 263 20.72 25.56 21.33
C GLU A 263 19.30 26.03 21.02
N PRO A 264 18.77 27.06 21.72
CA PRO A 264 17.45 27.60 21.42
C PRO A 264 17.42 28.30 20.05
N ASP A 265 16.33 28.14 19.30
CA ASP A 265 16.10 28.74 17.98
C ASP A 265 15.02 29.85 17.99
N GLY A 266 14.39 30.08 19.14
CA GLY A 266 13.28 31.02 19.29
C GLY A 266 11.91 30.41 18.99
N ILE A 267 11.80 29.09 18.91
CA ILE A 267 10.58 28.32 18.65
C ILE A 267 10.40 27.31 19.80
N ILE A 268 9.15 27.05 20.19
CA ILE A 268 8.88 25.99 21.18
C ILE A 268 9.28 24.62 20.58
N ASP A 269 10.10 23.86 21.30
CA ASP A 269 10.63 22.56 20.86
C ASP A 269 9.50 21.55 20.61
N HIS A 270 8.59 21.41 21.59
CA HIS A 270 7.57 20.36 21.64
C HIS A 270 6.26 20.87 22.26
N VAL A 271 5.17 20.84 21.49
CA VAL A 271 3.83 21.24 21.95
C VAL A 271 2.86 20.07 21.84
N MET A 272 2.10 19.83 22.91
CA MET A 272 1.09 18.78 22.96
C MET A 272 -0.24 19.32 23.52
N ILE A 273 -1.29 19.26 22.72
CA ILE A 273 -2.61 19.75 23.07
C ILE A 273 -3.54 18.58 23.41
N PHE A 274 -4.36 18.76 24.44
CA PHE A 274 -5.47 17.85 24.78
C PHE A 274 -6.80 18.62 24.73
N HIS A 275 -7.70 18.24 23.83
CA HIS A 275 -9.03 18.86 23.73
C HIS A 275 -10.10 18.10 24.52
N SER A 276 -11.20 18.76 24.89
CA SER A 276 -12.23 18.21 25.80
C SER A 276 -13.20 17.20 25.18
N SER A 277 -12.99 16.76 23.93
CA SER A 277 -13.86 15.79 23.25
C SER A 277 -13.18 14.46 23.02
N ILE A 278 -13.98 13.42 22.77
CA ILE A 278 -13.51 12.24 22.04
C ILE A 278 -13.09 12.69 20.64
N GLY A 279 -11.98 12.17 20.14
CA GLY A 279 -11.47 12.50 18.80
C GLY A 279 -12.39 12.00 17.70
N GLU A 280 -12.39 12.67 16.55
CA GLU A 280 -13.20 12.27 15.39
C GLU A 280 -12.85 10.85 14.90
N GLU A 281 -11.58 10.44 15.02
CA GLU A 281 -11.06 9.09 14.71
C GLU A 281 -11.72 7.96 15.53
N ALA A 282 -12.35 8.34 16.65
CA ALA A 282 -13.08 7.45 17.53
C ALA A 282 -14.60 7.77 17.54
N GLY A 283 -15.10 8.53 16.57
CA GLY A 283 -16.51 8.86 16.42
C GLY A 283 -16.91 10.24 16.96
N GLY A 284 -15.98 11.03 17.49
CA GLY A 284 -16.17 12.45 17.86
C GLY A 284 -17.04 12.71 19.09
N GLY A 285 -17.49 11.65 19.77
CA GLY A 285 -18.25 11.79 21.01
C GLY A 285 -19.56 12.56 20.85
N VAL A 286 -19.77 13.54 21.74
CA VAL A 286 -20.93 14.43 21.72
C VAL A 286 -20.90 15.39 20.52
N LEU A 287 -19.72 15.72 20.00
CA LEU A 287 -19.53 16.66 18.90
C LEU A 287 -19.67 16.01 17.51
N ALA A 288 -19.56 14.68 17.42
CA ALA A 288 -19.56 13.98 16.14
C ALA A 288 -18.48 14.56 15.19
N GLU A 289 -18.86 14.94 13.97
CA GLU A 289 -17.98 15.48 12.92
C GLU A 289 -17.49 16.92 13.21
N ASP A 290 -17.94 17.55 14.31
CA ASP A 290 -17.39 18.84 14.79
C ASP A 290 -16.20 18.62 15.77
N ALA A 291 -15.84 17.37 16.09
CA ALA A 291 -14.67 17.02 16.88
C ALA A 291 -13.39 17.11 16.05
N ILE A 292 -12.27 17.40 16.69
CA ILE A 292 -10.95 17.39 16.03
C ILE A 292 -10.46 15.95 15.89
N TRP A 293 -9.85 15.64 14.76
CA TRP A 293 -9.12 14.38 14.54
C TRP A 293 -7.70 14.48 15.14
N SER A 294 -7.25 13.48 15.88
CA SER A 294 -5.90 13.49 16.48
C SER A 294 -4.79 13.44 15.44
N HIS A 295 -3.78 14.31 15.55
CA HIS A 295 -2.68 14.39 14.57
C HIS A 295 -1.46 15.17 15.09
N ARG A 296 -0.33 15.03 14.37
CA ARG A 296 0.79 15.99 14.34
C ARG A 296 0.67 16.93 13.15
N PHE A 297 0.88 18.24 13.38
CA PHE A 297 1.03 19.21 12.29
C PHE A 297 1.77 20.49 12.71
N TYR A 298 1.61 21.56 11.93
CA TYR A 298 2.31 22.83 12.11
C TYR A 298 1.35 24.02 12.04
N VAL A 299 1.74 25.10 12.70
CA VAL A 299 1.07 26.41 12.64
C VAL A 299 1.89 27.34 11.74
N PHE A 300 1.24 27.91 10.72
CA PHE A 300 1.87 28.83 9.77
C PHE A 300 1.33 30.24 9.88
N GLY A 301 2.22 31.22 9.76
CA GLY A 301 1.85 32.61 9.48
C GLY A 301 1.55 32.84 8.00
N ASP A 302 1.07 34.04 7.66
CA ASP A 302 0.78 34.44 6.27
C ASP A 302 1.97 34.31 5.30
N ASP A 303 3.19 34.24 5.85
CA ASP A 303 4.46 34.08 5.14
C ASP A 303 5.01 32.64 5.16
N ASN A 304 4.22 31.66 5.61
CA ASN A 304 4.64 30.26 5.82
C ASN A 304 5.82 30.13 6.79
N GLN A 305 5.86 30.96 7.83
CA GLN A 305 6.88 30.93 8.89
C GLN A 305 6.27 30.61 10.26
N PRO A 306 7.11 30.23 11.25
CA PRO A 306 6.68 30.08 12.64
C PRO A 306 5.93 31.32 13.16
N VAL A 307 4.84 31.09 13.88
CA VAL A 307 3.90 32.13 14.29
C VAL A 307 4.31 32.78 15.60
N ALA A 308 4.22 34.10 15.66
CA ALA A 308 4.46 34.85 16.89
C ALA A 308 3.36 34.59 17.92
N VAL A 309 3.75 34.28 19.16
CA VAL A 309 2.81 34.11 20.27
C VAL A 309 2.68 35.45 21.03
N PRO A 310 1.48 36.06 21.11
CA PRO A 310 1.28 37.29 21.87
C PRO A 310 1.73 37.16 23.33
N GLY A 311 2.59 38.08 23.78
CA GLY A 311 3.12 38.09 25.14
C GLY A 311 4.41 37.30 25.33
N SER A 312 4.99 36.73 24.26
CA SER A 312 6.27 36.02 24.28
C SER A 312 7.17 36.49 23.11
N ASP A 313 8.48 36.36 23.29
CA ASP A 313 9.46 36.50 22.20
C ASP A 313 9.72 35.16 21.47
N VAL A 314 9.23 34.04 22.03
CA VAL A 314 9.29 32.69 21.46
C VAL A 314 8.06 32.43 20.58
N LYS A 315 8.28 31.75 19.46
CA LYS A 315 7.30 31.43 18.43
C LYS A 315 6.73 30.02 18.56
N LEU A 316 5.61 29.77 17.89
CA LEU A 316 4.97 28.47 17.77
C LEU A 316 5.12 27.93 16.35
N TYR A 317 5.40 26.63 16.22
CA TYR A 317 5.48 25.98 14.93
C TYR A 317 4.86 24.57 14.96
N GLY A 318 5.60 23.53 15.38
CA GLY A 318 5.11 22.16 15.44
C GLY A 318 4.17 21.91 16.63
N TYR A 319 3.19 21.02 16.46
CA TYR A 319 2.32 20.57 17.54
C TYR A 319 1.79 19.15 17.32
N THR A 320 1.38 18.51 18.41
CA THR A 320 0.50 17.33 18.43
C THR A 320 -0.82 17.68 19.12
N ILE A 321 -1.94 17.11 18.69
CA ILE A 321 -3.26 17.31 19.31
C ILE A 321 -3.95 15.97 19.56
N ASN A 322 -4.47 15.80 20.78
CA ASN A 322 -4.97 14.54 21.31
C ASN A 322 -6.35 14.75 21.97
N PRO A 323 -7.19 13.70 22.07
CA PRO A 323 -8.52 13.79 22.63
C PRO A 323 -8.51 13.65 24.15
N ILE A 324 -9.65 13.92 24.78
CA ILE A 324 -9.79 13.92 26.24
C ILE A 324 -9.45 12.55 26.86
N ASP A 325 -9.70 11.46 26.15
CA ASP A 325 -9.54 10.08 26.59
C ASP A 325 -8.31 9.37 26.02
N ALA A 326 -7.33 10.12 25.52
CA ALA A 326 -6.07 9.56 25.04
C ALA A 326 -5.40 8.69 26.11
N ALA A 327 -4.93 7.50 25.70
CA ALA A 327 -4.10 6.63 26.51
C ALA A 327 -2.62 6.84 26.15
N THR A 328 -1.73 6.23 26.95
CA THR A 328 -0.27 6.32 26.74
C THR A 328 0.14 6.02 25.30
N GLY A 329 -0.45 5.01 24.69
CA GLY A 329 -0.11 4.55 23.36
C GLY A 329 -0.33 5.59 22.26
N VAL A 330 -1.45 6.31 22.29
CA VAL A 330 -1.73 7.41 21.35
C VAL A 330 -0.72 8.53 21.56
N THR A 331 -0.51 8.94 22.81
CA THR A 331 0.44 10.00 23.15
C THR A 331 1.88 9.70 22.68
N VAL A 332 2.38 8.48 22.93
CA VAL A 332 3.77 8.15 22.54
C VAL A 332 3.92 7.96 21.04
N HIS A 333 2.86 7.55 20.33
CA HIS A 333 2.79 7.49 18.88
C HIS A 333 2.89 8.89 18.26
N GLU A 334 2.02 9.80 18.67
CA GLU A 334 2.04 11.20 18.20
C GLU A 334 3.36 11.89 18.51
N PHE A 335 3.91 11.66 19.71
CA PHE A 335 5.23 12.18 20.06
C PHE A 335 6.35 11.51 19.24
N GLY A 336 6.18 10.26 18.81
CA GLY A 336 7.10 9.60 17.88
C GLY A 336 7.23 10.36 16.55
N HIS A 337 6.11 10.88 16.01
CA HIS A 337 6.15 11.76 14.85
C HIS A 337 6.84 13.09 15.13
N ASP A 338 6.65 13.65 16.33
CA ASP A 338 7.36 14.86 16.75
C ASP A 338 8.88 14.65 16.79
N LEU A 339 9.32 13.42 17.10
CA LEU A 339 10.71 13.00 17.01
C LEU A 339 11.21 12.73 15.58
N GLY A 340 10.32 12.75 14.58
CA GLY A 340 10.62 12.58 13.15
C GLY A 340 10.36 11.17 12.60
N LEU A 341 9.64 10.31 13.33
CA LEU A 341 9.28 8.98 12.83
C LEU A 341 8.06 9.05 11.90
N PRO A 342 8.05 8.28 10.79
CA PRO A 342 6.87 8.14 9.93
C PRO A 342 5.90 7.09 10.47
N ASP A 343 4.68 7.11 9.93
CA ASP A 343 3.73 6.02 10.05
C ASP A 343 4.22 4.74 9.36
N GLU A 344 3.99 3.60 10.01
CA GLU A 344 4.36 2.28 9.48
C GLU A 344 3.14 1.42 9.12
N TYR A 345 1.92 1.92 9.35
CA TYR A 345 0.69 1.29 8.91
C TYR A 345 0.34 1.68 7.46
N ASP A 346 -0.72 1.08 6.92
CA ASP A 346 -1.26 1.45 5.60
C ASP A 346 -2.04 2.76 5.70
N THR A 347 -1.41 3.85 5.26
CA THR A 347 -1.97 5.20 5.40
C THR A 347 -3.17 5.47 4.48
N ASP A 348 -3.46 4.59 3.50
CA ASP A 348 -4.69 4.69 2.69
C ASP A 348 -5.91 4.06 3.40
N ASN A 349 -5.73 3.61 4.65
CA ASN A 349 -6.74 2.90 5.43
C ASN A 349 -7.25 1.63 4.71
N GLY A 350 -6.33 0.87 4.14
CA GLY A 350 -6.62 -0.43 3.56
C GLY A 350 -7.33 -1.38 4.51
N ALA A 351 -8.37 -2.06 4.01
CA ALA A 351 -9.17 -2.97 4.83
C ALA A 351 -8.37 -4.15 5.43
N LEU A 352 -7.17 -4.44 4.90
CA LEU A 352 -6.31 -5.54 5.35
C LEU A 352 -5.20 -5.08 6.34
N GLY A 353 -4.65 -3.88 6.13
CA GLY A 353 -3.53 -3.31 6.88
C GLY A 353 -2.15 -3.67 6.31
N SER A 354 -1.10 -2.97 6.74
CA SER A 354 0.28 -3.27 6.34
C SER A 354 0.85 -4.45 7.15
N PRO A 355 1.90 -5.14 6.65
CA PRO A 355 2.60 -6.20 7.37
C PRO A 355 3.53 -5.66 8.49
N VAL A 356 3.01 -4.76 9.34
CA VAL A 356 3.66 -4.26 10.56
C VAL A 356 2.74 -4.49 11.77
N ALA A 357 1.51 -4.00 11.69
CA ALA A 357 0.46 -4.16 12.69
C ALA A 357 0.94 -3.94 14.14
N SER A 358 0.68 -4.88 15.06
CA SER A 358 0.95 -4.68 16.50
C SER A 358 2.41 -4.85 16.88
N TRP A 359 3.30 -5.15 15.92
CA TRP A 359 4.73 -5.29 16.20
C TRP A 359 5.44 -3.97 16.47
N SER A 360 4.86 -2.84 16.08
CA SER A 360 5.42 -1.49 16.26
C SER A 360 4.40 -0.52 16.83
N VAL A 361 4.86 0.36 17.73
CA VAL A 361 4.06 1.48 18.22
C VAL A 361 3.73 2.50 17.12
N MET A 362 4.54 2.60 16.06
CA MET A 362 4.27 3.46 14.88
C MET A 362 3.26 2.83 13.90
N ALA A 363 2.60 1.76 14.34
CA ALA A 363 1.49 1.08 13.68
C ALA A 363 0.40 0.78 14.72
N SER A 364 -0.35 -0.32 14.57
CA SER A 364 -1.44 -0.65 15.50
C SER A 364 -0.94 -1.06 16.90
N GLY A 365 0.37 -1.16 17.14
CA GLY A 365 0.94 -1.45 18.45
C GLY A 365 0.73 -0.34 19.47
N SER A 366 0.37 0.88 19.04
CA SER A 366 -0.10 1.97 19.90
C SER A 366 -1.38 1.61 20.66
N TRP A 367 -2.24 0.74 20.12
CA TRP A 367 -3.52 0.36 20.73
C TRP A 367 -3.45 -0.84 21.67
N LEU A 368 -2.26 -1.40 21.89
CA LEU A 368 -2.09 -2.59 22.73
C LEU A 368 -2.42 -2.30 24.21
N GLY A 369 -3.08 -3.25 24.87
CA GLY A 369 -3.49 -3.15 26.29
C GLY A 369 -4.96 -3.46 26.54
N TYR A 370 -5.37 -3.41 27.81
CA TYR A 370 -6.79 -3.40 28.19
C TYR A 370 -7.01 -2.47 29.39
N PRO A 371 -7.72 -1.34 29.22
CA PRO A 371 -8.24 -0.74 27.97
C PRO A 371 -7.22 -0.59 26.84
N GLY A 372 -7.68 -0.43 25.59
CA GLY A 372 -6.78 -0.22 24.45
C GLY A 372 -5.87 0.99 24.66
N GLY A 373 -4.61 0.87 24.23
CA GLY A 373 -3.59 1.93 24.31
C GLY A 373 -2.90 2.08 25.66
N THR A 374 -3.19 1.24 26.65
CA THR A 374 -2.55 1.32 27.98
C THR A 374 -1.21 0.57 28.08
N SER A 375 -0.79 -0.14 27.03
CA SER A 375 0.43 -0.95 27.03
C SER A 375 1.04 -1.02 25.63
N PRO A 376 1.47 0.12 25.06
CA PRO A 376 1.99 0.18 23.70
C PRO A 376 3.21 -0.74 23.51
N ALA A 377 3.33 -1.31 22.30
CA ALA A 377 4.44 -2.18 21.91
C ALA A 377 5.78 -1.42 21.79
N THR A 378 6.88 -2.17 21.66
CA THR A 378 8.22 -1.63 21.32
C THR A 378 8.19 -0.90 19.96
N PHE A 379 9.06 0.09 19.76
CA PHE A 379 9.33 0.64 18.42
C PHE A 379 9.86 -0.42 17.45
N SER A 380 9.58 -0.23 16.14
CA SER A 380 10.19 -1.03 15.07
C SER A 380 11.72 -0.91 15.07
N PRO A 381 12.45 -1.85 14.43
CA PRO A 381 13.90 -1.74 14.32
C PRO A 381 14.36 -0.49 13.57
N TYR A 382 13.60 -0.04 12.56
CA TYR A 382 13.90 1.19 11.84
C TYR A 382 13.73 2.41 12.73
N ALA A 383 12.61 2.52 13.45
CA ALA A 383 12.37 3.65 14.34
C ALA A 383 13.48 3.78 15.38
N ARG A 384 13.96 2.67 15.93
CA ARG A 384 15.06 2.69 16.91
C ARG A 384 16.43 3.01 16.28
N ASP A 385 16.69 2.55 15.06
CA ASP A 385 17.89 2.91 14.27
C ASP A 385 17.92 4.41 13.97
N TYR A 386 16.78 4.96 13.56
CA TYR A 386 16.58 6.39 13.33
C TYR A 386 16.78 7.20 14.63
N LEU A 387 16.09 6.84 15.71
CA LEU A 387 16.19 7.55 17.00
C LEU A 387 17.60 7.47 17.60
N SER A 388 18.29 6.32 17.47
CA SER A 388 19.68 6.18 17.89
C SER A 388 20.63 7.08 17.08
N THR A 389 20.37 7.25 15.79
CA THR A 389 21.17 8.15 14.95
C THR A 389 20.90 9.62 15.27
N ARG A 390 19.62 9.97 15.51
CA ARG A 390 19.18 11.34 15.80
C ARG A 390 19.56 11.81 17.19
N TYR A 391 19.17 11.05 18.21
CA TYR A 391 19.22 11.44 19.61
C TYR A 391 20.34 10.75 20.39
N GLN A 392 21.11 9.87 19.74
CA GLN A 392 22.19 9.09 20.36
C GLN A 392 21.66 8.30 21.57
N GLY A 393 22.51 7.94 22.54
CA GLY A 393 22.07 7.17 23.70
C GLY A 393 21.95 5.67 23.42
N ASN A 394 21.15 4.98 24.23
CA ASN A 394 21.10 3.52 24.31
C ASN A 394 19.79 2.93 23.74
N TRP A 395 19.25 3.50 22.66
CA TRP A 395 18.05 2.97 21.99
C TRP A 395 18.27 1.58 21.39
N ILE A 396 19.46 1.29 20.88
CA ILE A 396 19.82 0.00 20.29
C ILE A 396 21.27 -0.37 20.60
N ASN A 397 21.55 -1.66 20.59
CA ASN A 397 22.88 -2.21 20.42
C ASN A 397 22.86 -3.10 19.17
N GLN A 398 23.26 -2.52 18.04
CA GLN A 398 23.12 -3.12 16.71
C GLN A 398 24.42 -3.74 16.22
N GLN A 399 24.32 -4.95 15.66
CA GLN A 399 25.37 -5.55 14.84
C GLN A 399 25.05 -5.32 13.36
N GLU A 400 25.95 -4.69 12.62
CA GLU A 400 25.83 -4.53 11.16
C GLU A 400 26.54 -5.68 10.44
N VAL A 401 25.91 -6.18 9.38
CA VAL A 401 26.43 -7.28 8.54
C VAL A 401 26.33 -6.85 7.08
N GLU A 402 27.48 -6.77 6.41
CA GLU A 402 27.56 -6.44 4.98
C GLU A 402 27.35 -7.70 4.14
N PHE A 403 26.25 -7.78 3.40
CA PHE A 403 25.89 -8.96 2.60
C PHE A 403 26.99 -9.39 1.63
N SER A 404 27.65 -8.41 0.97
CA SER A 404 28.73 -8.66 0.01
C SER A 404 29.92 -9.41 0.62
N SER A 405 30.15 -9.27 1.92
CA SER A 405 31.23 -9.92 2.67
C SER A 405 30.78 -11.15 3.47
N LEU A 406 29.47 -11.39 3.56
CA LEU A 406 28.91 -12.47 4.35
C LEU A 406 29.17 -13.83 3.67
N THR A 407 29.88 -14.71 4.38
CA THR A 407 29.90 -16.14 4.03
C THR A 407 28.97 -16.93 4.94
N GLN A 408 29.24 -16.86 6.25
CA GLN A 408 28.46 -17.48 7.32
C GLN A 408 28.89 -16.83 8.64
N GLU A 409 27.93 -16.43 9.47
CA GLU A 409 28.18 -15.83 10.78
C GLU A 409 27.07 -16.21 11.76
N THR A 410 27.42 -16.52 13.02
CA THR A 410 26.44 -16.76 14.08
C THR A 410 26.46 -15.61 15.08
N ILE A 411 25.31 -14.96 15.29
CA ILE A 411 25.16 -13.79 16.15
C ILE A 411 24.19 -14.12 17.30
N ASN A 412 24.57 -13.73 18.52
CA ASN A 412 23.72 -13.88 19.70
C ASN A 412 22.87 -12.62 19.90
N LEU A 413 21.56 -12.82 20.00
CA LEU A 413 20.55 -11.79 20.25
C LEU A 413 20.01 -11.89 21.67
N VAL A 414 19.72 -10.73 22.26
CA VAL A 414 18.80 -10.58 23.38
C VAL A 414 17.50 -9.93 22.90
N ALA A 415 16.44 -10.03 23.70
CA ALA A 415 15.17 -9.40 23.37
C ALA A 415 15.32 -7.89 23.10
N ALA A 416 14.49 -7.36 22.22
CA ALA A 416 14.53 -5.98 21.72
C ALA A 416 14.54 -4.95 22.86
N ASN A 417 13.74 -5.17 23.91
CA ASN A 417 13.62 -4.32 25.10
C ASN A 417 14.80 -4.45 26.11
N ASN A 418 15.82 -5.26 25.82
CA ASN A 418 16.98 -5.45 26.69
C ASN A 418 18.17 -4.60 26.21
N HIS A 419 18.51 -3.59 27.01
CA HIS A 419 19.56 -2.61 26.69
C HIS A 419 20.87 -2.81 27.45
N GLN A 420 21.02 -3.90 28.21
CA GLN A 420 22.15 -4.07 29.12
C GLN A 420 23.21 -5.09 28.68
N ASN A 421 22.82 -6.17 27.98
CA ASN A 421 23.70 -7.34 27.84
C ASN A 421 23.56 -8.10 26.51
N GLY A 422 24.03 -7.51 25.40
CA GLY A 422 24.10 -8.19 24.10
C GLY A 422 23.53 -7.34 22.97
N PHE A 423 23.63 -7.83 21.74
CA PHE A 423 22.97 -7.21 20.60
C PHE A 423 21.47 -7.42 20.70
N ASN A 424 20.69 -6.35 20.59
CA ASN A 424 19.23 -6.41 20.57
C ASN A 424 18.66 -6.15 19.16
N GLN A 425 19.55 -5.93 18.18
CA GLN A 425 19.22 -5.74 16.78
C GLN A 425 20.39 -6.19 15.88
N ILE A 426 20.08 -6.71 14.69
CA ILE A 426 21.05 -6.88 13.60
C ILE A 426 20.50 -6.10 12.39
N LYS A 427 21.39 -5.44 11.63
CA LYS A 427 21.08 -4.81 10.35
C LYS A 427 21.93 -5.46 9.26
N VAL A 428 21.29 -6.13 8.31
CA VAL A 428 21.96 -6.75 7.15
C VAL A 428 21.85 -5.80 5.97
N LEU A 429 22.96 -5.17 5.61
CA LEU A 429 23.06 -4.23 4.51
C LEU A 429 23.12 -5.01 3.18
N LEU A 430 22.18 -4.72 2.29
CA LEU A 430 22.02 -5.40 1.01
C LEU A 430 22.65 -4.59 -0.13
N PRO A 431 23.10 -5.24 -1.21
CA PRO A 431 23.55 -4.53 -2.42
C PRO A 431 22.41 -3.69 -3.00
N ALA A 432 22.72 -2.60 -3.69
CA ALA A 432 21.69 -1.72 -4.24
C ALA A 432 20.86 -2.42 -5.31
N LYS A 433 19.52 -2.30 -5.21
CA LYS A 433 18.62 -2.81 -6.24
C LYS A 433 18.91 -2.16 -7.60
N GLN A 434 18.98 -2.96 -8.66
CA GLN A 434 19.05 -2.43 -10.02
C GLN A 434 17.66 -1.98 -10.48
N ILE A 435 17.47 -0.68 -10.67
CA ILE A 435 16.22 -0.05 -11.10
C ILE A 435 16.33 0.37 -12.56
N GLU A 436 15.25 0.22 -13.31
CA GLU A 436 15.13 0.72 -14.68
C GLU A 436 15.45 2.22 -14.74
N PHE A 437 16.40 2.59 -15.61
CA PHE A 437 16.89 3.96 -15.73
C PHE A 437 16.76 4.50 -17.17
N GLY A 438 16.76 3.62 -18.17
CA GLY A 438 16.61 3.92 -19.59
C GLY A 438 17.92 3.76 -20.37
N ALA A 439 17.84 3.14 -21.54
CA ALA A 439 19.01 2.73 -22.33
C ALA A 439 19.88 3.91 -22.83
N PRO A 440 21.21 3.71 -22.97
CA PRO A 440 22.11 4.65 -23.66
C PRO A 440 21.67 4.96 -25.09
N VAL A 441 22.11 6.09 -25.62
CA VAL A 441 21.81 6.48 -27.02
C VAL A 441 22.56 5.59 -27.99
N GLN A 442 23.79 5.22 -27.63
CA GLN A 442 24.63 4.31 -28.39
C GLN A 442 25.49 3.49 -27.42
N GLY A 443 25.75 2.23 -27.77
CA GLY A 443 26.59 1.36 -26.94
C GLY A 443 25.84 0.78 -25.75
N ASP A 444 26.60 0.32 -24.75
CA ASP A 444 26.08 -0.39 -23.59
C ASP A 444 26.08 0.48 -22.32
N PHE A 445 26.78 1.64 -22.32
CA PHE A 445 26.91 2.51 -21.16
C PHE A 445 26.64 3.99 -21.47
N GLN A 446 26.35 4.75 -20.40
CA GLN A 446 26.21 6.20 -20.38
C GLN A 446 26.78 6.76 -19.06
N TYR A 447 27.13 8.05 -19.03
CA TYR A 447 27.59 8.71 -17.82
C TYR A 447 26.43 9.29 -17.03
N TYR A 448 26.39 8.99 -15.73
CA TYR A 448 25.34 9.41 -14.83
C TYR A 448 25.90 10.19 -13.65
N SER A 449 25.28 11.32 -13.34
CA SER A 449 25.71 12.22 -12.26
C SER A 449 25.40 11.73 -10.85
N GLY A 450 24.52 10.74 -10.69
CA GLY A 450 23.88 10.43 -9.40
C GLY A 450 22.73 11.38 -9.07
N LYS A 451 21.99 11.04 -8.02
CA LYS A 451 20.75 11.69 -7.58
C LYS A 451 20.68 11.85 -6.06
N GLU A 452 21.76 12.28 -5.42
CA GLU A 452 21.78 12.52 -3.97
C GLU A 452 21.72 14.03 -3.71
N ALA A 453 21.31 14.44 -2.51
CA ALA A 453 21.49 15.82 -2.07
C ALA A 453 22.98 16.13 -1.84
N LEU A 454 23.32 17.42 -1.82
CA LEU A 454 24.64 17.96 -1.50
C LEU A 454 25.80 17.43 -2.37
N LEU A 455 25.51 17.02 -3.60
CA LEU A 455 26.51 16.54 -4.55
C LEU A 455 27.38 17.66 -5.12
N ASP A 456 28.64 17.34 -5.41
CA ASP A 456 29.55 18.13 -6.26
C ASP A 456 30.29 17.15 -7.17
N ASN A 457 29.51 16.42 -7.96
CA ASN A 457 29.98 15.31 -8.79
C ASN A 457 30.58 15.85 -10.08
N ARG A 458 31.69 15.25 -10.50
CA ARG A 458 32.48 15.68 -11.66
C ARG A 458 32.85 14.52 -12.56
N LEU A 459 32.86 14.81 -13.85
CA LEU A 459 33.53 14.03 -14.89
C LEU A 459 34.56 14.96 -15.54
N ALA A 460 35.81 14.53 -15.68
CA ALA A 460 36.88 15.36 -16.24
C ALA A 460 37.82 14.62 -17.19
N PHE A 461 38.34 15.30 -18.21
CA PHE A 461 39.38 14.78 -19.10
C PHE A 461 40.21 15.90 -19.71
N ASP A 462 41.45 15.57 -20.08
CA ASP A 462 42.38 16.50 -20.72
C ASP A 462 42.38 16.31 -22.24
N VAL A 463 42.38 17.42 -22.99
CA VAL A 463 42.45 17.40 -24.45
C VAL A 463 43.37 18.51 -24.97
N ALA A 464 44.15 18.19 -26.01
CA ALA A 464 44.94 19.17 -26.73
C ALA A 464 44.11 19.75 -27.89
N LEU A 465 43.82 21.05 -27.86
CA LEU A 465 43.05 21.71 -28.90
C LEU A 465 43.97 22.23 -30.02
N PRO A 466 43.61 22.02 -31.30
CA PRO A 466 44.34 22.62 -32.41
C PRO A 466 44.12 24.13 -32.45
N SER A 467 44.88 24.83 -33.29
CA SER A 467 44.70 26.28 -33.52
C SER A 467 43.43 26.62 -34.31
N GLU A 468 42.72 25.61 -34.82
CA GLU A 468 41.43 25.75 -35.50
C GLU A 468 40.27 25.72 -34.48
N THR A 469 39.10 26.22 -34.87
CA THR A 469 37.90 26.19 -34.02
C THR A 469 37.51 24.75 -33.70
N ALA A 470 37.39 24.46 -32.40
CA ALA A 470 36.90 23.20 -31.87
C ALA A 470 35.54 23.38 -31.20
N THR A 471 34.73 22.33 -31.22
CA THR A 471 33.40 22.28 -30.59
C THR A 471 33.29 21.01 -29.77
N LEU A 472 32.79 21.14 -28.54
CA LEU A 472 32.37 20.03 -27.71
C LEU A 472 30.88 19.79 -27.93
N THR A 473 30.49 18.54 -28.17
CA THR A 473 29.11 18.10 -28.24
C THR A 473 28.89 16.89 -27.33
N MET A 474 27.67 16.73 -26.81
CA MET A 474 27.25 15.54 -26.08
C MET A 474 25.74 15.39 -26.22
N THR A 475 25.22 14.18 -26.11
CA THR A 475 23.78 13.94 -26.01
C THR A 475 23.45 13.76 -24.53
N ALA A 476 22.45 14.46 -24.02
CA ALA A 476 22.14 14.50 -22.60
C ALA A 476 20.64 14.47 -22.31
N ARG A 477 20.27 13.99 -21.12
CA ARG A 477 18.92 14.12 -20.55
C ARG A 477 19.04 14.40 -19.06
N TRP A 478 18.07 15.09 -18.49
CA TRP A 478 18.11 15.44 -17.08
C TRP A 478 16.73 15.76 -16.52
N SER A 479 16.57 15.53 -15.22
CA SER A 479 15.45 16.03 -14.42
C SER A 479 16.03 16.39 -13.06
N ILE A 480 16.18 17.68 -12.80
CA ILE A 480 16.87 18.26 -11.62
C ILE A 480 16.12 19.50 -11.11
N GLU A 481 16.26 19.84 -9.83
CA GLU A 481 15.53 20.98 -9.25
C GLU A 481 15.86 22.28 -9.98
N THR A 482 14.81 23.01 -10.39
CA THR A 482 14.96 24.23 -11.19
C THR A 482 15.67 25.32 -10.40
N ASP A 483 16.81 25.77 -10.93
CA ASP A 483 17.70 26.83 -10.46
C ASP A 483 18.43 26.58 -9.13
N TRP A 484 18.12 25.52 -8.41
CA TRP A 484 18.85 25.09 -7.20
C TRP A 484 19.95 24.09 -7.53
N ASP A 485 19.57 23.06 -8.29
CA ASP A 485 20.46 22.06 -8.86
C ASP A 485 20.92 22.49 -10.25
N TYR A 486 22.18 22.22 -10.56
CA TYR A 486 22.71 22.64 -11.84
C TYR A 486 23.86 21.80 -12.37
N VAL A 487 23.98 21.85 -13.70
CA VAL A 487 25.12 21.32 -14.44
C VAL A 487 25.90 22.45 -15.08
N GLN A 488 27.23 22.39 -15.00
CA GLN A 488 28.13 23.31 -15.70
C GLN A 488 29.13 22.53 -16.54
N VAL A 489 29.44 23.06 -17.73
CA VAL A 489 30.62 22.68 -18.49
C VAL A 489 31.72 23.68 -18.18
N LEU A 490 32.82 23.18 -17.61
CA LEU A 490 33.97 23.97 -17.21
C LEU A 490 35.14 23.69 -18.15
N VAL A 491 35.86 24.75 -18.54
CA VAL A 491 37.16 24.64 -19.22
C VAL A 491 38.21 25.31 -18.37
N ASN A 492 39.22 24.55 -17.94
CA ASN A 492 40.22 24.99 -16.98
C ASN A 492 39.58 25.63 -15.72
N GLY A 493 38.47 25.05 -15.24
CA GLY A 493 37.71 25.50 -14.08
C GLY A 493 36.78 26.70 -14.30
N SER A 494 36.65 27.22 -15.53
CA SER A 494 35.76 28.35 -15.86
C SER A 494 34.52 27.88 -16.63
N ALA A 495 33.32 28.25 -16.17
CA ALA A 495 32.06 27.86 -16.81
C ALA A 495 31.84 28.56 -18.15
N ILE A 496 31.58 27.80 -19.20
CA ILE A 496 31.39 28.30 -20.56
C ILE A 496 29.93 28.22 -21.00
N SER A 497 29.50 29.16 -21.83
CA SER A 497 28.16 29.13 -22.43
C SER A 497 28.05 28.05 -23.51
N GLY A 498 26.91 27.37 -23.55
CA GLY A 498 26.54 26.46 -24.63
C GLY A 498 25.06 26.55 -24.96
N SER A 499 24.60 25.66 -25.85
CA SER A 499 23.17 25.44 -26.07
C SER A 499 22.48 25.14 -24.74
N HIS A 500 21.29 25.71 -24.54
CA HIS A 500 20.45 25.49 -23.34
C HIS A 500 21.03 25.95 -22.00
N THR A 501 22.17 26.66 -21.99
CA THR A 501 22.69 27.28 -20.76
C THR A 501 21.96 28.59 -20.41
N LYS A 502 21.60 28.75 -19.12
CA LYS A 502 21.16 30.01 -18.52
C LYS A 502 22.40 30.83 -18.11
N ALA A 503 22.42 32.11 -18.45
CA ALA A 503 23.59 32.97 -18.25
C ALA A 503 23.87 33.28 -16.78
N VAL A 504 22.84 33.52 -15.97
CA VAL A 504 22.93 33.90 -14.55
C VAL A 504 21.86 33.14 -13.77
N ASN A 505 22.23 32.61 -12.62
CA ASN A 505 21.31 31.94 -11.71
C ASN A 505 20.65 32.94 -10.76
N ASP A 506 19.31 32.96 -10.74
CA ASP A 506 18.51 33.93 -9.99
C ASP A 506 18.55 33.69 -8.48
N VAL A 507 18.81 32.45 -8.04
CA VAL A 507 18.96 32.06 -6.63
C VAL A 507 20.38 32.31 -6.14
N ARG A 508 21.38 31.93 -6.95
CA ARG A 508 22.82 31.98 -6.64
C ARG A 508 23.57 32.75 -7.72
N SER A 509 23.58 34.08 -7.62
CA SER A 509 24.20 34.98 -8.62
C SER A 509 25.68 34.73 -8.97
N THR A 510 26.40 33.92 -8.18
CA THR A 510 27.77 33.48 -8.46
C THR A 510 27.85 32.31 -9.46
N VAL A 511 26.73 31.64 -9.74
CA VAL A 511 26.61 30.55 -10.70
C VAL A 511 26.19 31.13 -12.05
N THR A 512 27.01 30.90 -13.08
CA THR A 512 26.81 31.39 -14.45
C THR A 512 26.95 30.25 -15.46
N ASN A 513 26.33 30.39 -16.63
CA ASN A 513 26.40 29.43 -17.73
C ASN A 513 26.09 27.99 -17.27
N TYR A 514 24.86 27.77 -16.81
CA TYR A 514 24.44 26.51 -16.19
C TYR A 514 23.18 25.93 -16.84
N ILE A 515 22.96 24.64 -16.69
CA ILE A 515 21.75 23.91 -17.10
C ILE A 515 21.00 23.50 -15.83
N SER A 516 19.66 23.59 -15.86
CA SER A 516 18.77 23.22 -14.75
C SER A 516 17.33 22.98 -15.26
N GLY A 517 16.47 22.36 -14.44
CA GLY A 517 15.09 22.00 -14.79
C GLY A 517 14.95 20.59 -15.38
N ASP A 518 13.99 20.37 -16.27
CA ASP A 518 13.75 19.07 -16.91
C ASP A 518 13.99 19.15 -18.43
N SER A 519 14.72 18.18 -18.99
CA SER A 519 14.96 18.13 -20.43
C SER A 519 13.69 17.84 -21.24
N ALA A 520 12.67 17.20 -20.64
CA ALA A 520 11.37 16.95 -21.26
C ALA A 520 10.59 18.23 -21.59
N ASP A 521 10.91 19.35 -20.93
CA ASP A 521 10.28 20.65 -21.19
C ASP A 521 10.87 21.38 -22.40
N LEU A 522 11.96 20.87 -22.98
CA LEU A 522 12.63 21.49 -24.13
C LEU A 522 12.01 21.07 -25.47
N ALA A 523 11.79 22.05 -26.35
CA ALA A 523 11.11 21.84 -27.62
C ALA A 523 11.90 20.98 -28.63
N ASP A 524 13.22 20.88 -28.47
CA ASP A 524 14.13 20.08 -29.29
C ASP A 524 14.52 18.74 -28.65
N ALA A 525 13.92 18.38 -27.50
CA ALA A 525 14.07 17.05 -26.92
C ALA A 525 13.46 15.96 -27.82
N TYR A 526 14.10 14.79 -27.87
CA TYR A 526 13.69 13.68 -28.73
C TYR A 526 13.78 12.31 -28.05
N GLY A 527 13.07 11.33 -28.62
CA GLY A 527 12.97 9.98 -28.06
C GLY A 527 12.06 9.91 -26.84
N THR A 528 11.86 8.71 -26.30
CA THR A 528 10.99 8.48 -25.13
C THR A 528 11.62 8.91 -23.81
N LEU A 529 12.93 9.14 -23.79
CA LEU A 529 13.69 9.59 -22.62
C LEU A 529 14.06 11.08 -22.68
N SER A 530 13.51 11.83 -23.65
CA SER A 530 13.73 13.27 -23.80
C SER A 530 15.20 13.68 -23.89
N TRP A 531 15.94 13.04 -24.80
CA TRP A 531 17.34 13.34 -25.10
C TRP A 531 17.48 14.68 -25.83
N VAL A 532 18.57 15.40 -25.54
CA VAL A 532 18.89 16.72 -26.09
C VAL A 532 20.36 16.74 -26.49
N ASP A 533 20.66 17.24 -27.69
CA ASP A 533 22.04 17.46 -28.12
C ASP A 533 22.56 18.80 -27.59
N LEU A 534 23.62 18.76 -26.80
CA LEU A 534 24.30 19.94 -26.26
C LEU A 534 25.56 20.27 -27.07
N SER A 535 25.84 21.56 -27.24
CA SER A 535 26.99 22.08 -28.00
C SER A 535 27.63 23.30 -27.32
N PHE A 536 28.96 23.28 -27.25
CA PHE A 536 29.79 24.29 -26.60
C PHE A 536 30.97 24.71 -27.50
N ASP A 537 31.17 26.02 -27.66
CA ASP A 537 32.27 26.58 -28.46
C ASP A 537 33.56 26.64 -27.65
N LEU A 538 34.62 26.00 -28.14
CA LEU A 538 35.95 25.98 -27.53
C LEU A 538 36.94 26.92 -28.22
N SER A 539 36.49 27.73 -29.19
CA SER A 539 37.37 28.61 -30.00
C SER A 539 38.26 29.54 -29.16
N GLN A 540 37.81 29.96 -27.98
CA GLN A 540 38.59 30.84 -27.09
C GLN A 540 39.86 30.16 -26.53
N TYR A 541 39.95 28.83 -26.57
CA TYR A 541 41.05 28.02 -26.08
C TYR A 541 41.87 27.37 -27.21
N ALA A 542 41.71 27.82 -28.46
CA ALA A 542 42.38 27.24 -29.60
C ALA A 542 43.91 27.25 -29.45
N GLY A 543 44.54 26.08 -29.64
CA GLY A 543 45.98 25.89 -29.48
C GLY A 543 46.44 25.62 -28.05
N GLU A 544 45.53 25.51 -27.08
CA GLU A 544 45.83 25.19 -25.68
C GLU A 544 45.60 23.71 -25.36
N ASN A 545 46.28 23.24 -24.32
CA ASN A 545 45.87 22.02 -23.63
C ASN A 545 44.89 22.43 -22.53
N VAL A 546 43.69 21.85 -22.56
CA VAL A 546 42.64 22.21 -21.62
C VAL A 546 42.14 20.98 -20.88
N THR A 547 41.68 21.20 -19.65
CA THR A 547 40.85 20.24 -18.91
C THR A 547 39.39 20.62 -19.11
N ILE A 548 38.60 19.68 -19.61
CA ILE A 548 37.15 19.79 -19.71
C ILE A 548 36.54 19.09 -18.49
N GLU A 549 35.59 19.74 -17.82
CA GLU A 549 34.82 19.11 -16.73
C GLU A 549 33.32 19.29 -16.95
N LEU A 550 32.55 18.23 -16.70
CA LEU A 550 31.13 18.31 -16.39
C LEU A 550 31.00 18.30 -14.88
N ARG A 551 30.35 19.32 -14.32
CA ARG A 551 30.09 19.41 -12.88
C ARG A 551 28.58 19.41 -12.66
N TYR A 552 28.09 18.43 -11.92
CA TYR A 552 26.74 18.41 -11.38
C TYR A 552 26.78 18.79 -9.90
N LYS A 553 25.95 19.74 -9.50
CA LYS A 553 25.88 20.20 -8.12
C LYS A 553 24.44 20.32 -7.68
N THR A 554 24.12 19.65 -6.57
CA THR A 554 22.80 19.73 -5.94
C THR A 554 22.85 20.61 -4.70
N ASP A 555 21.67 21.10 -4.29
CA ASP A 555 21.49 21.69 -2.98
C ASP A 555 21.11 20.63 -1.93
N GLU A 556 20.43 21.01 -0.86
CA GLU A 556 20.07 20.10 0.24
C GLU A 556 18.83 19.26 -0.06
N TYR A 557 18.19 19.48 -1.21
CA TYR A 557 17.04 18.74 -1.70
C TYR A 557 17.41 18.06 -3.00
N GLU A 558 16.81 16.90 -3.23
CA GLU A 558 16.96 16.17 -4.48
C GLU A 558 15.59 16.02 -5.10
N LEU A 559 15.47 16.44 -6.36
CA LEU A 559 14.30 16.19 -7.18
C LEU A 559 14.73 15.65 -8.54
N GLY A 560 13.97 14.67 -9.03
CA GLY A 560 14.19 14.06 -10.33
C GLY A 560 15.21 12.93 -10.28
N TYR A 561 15.95 12.73 -11.36
CA TYR A 561 16.89 11.61 -11.50
C TYR A 561 18.31 12.08 -11.78
N GLY A 562 18.62 13.37 -11.70
CA GLY A 562 19.96 13.89 -11.99
C GLY A 562 20.19 14.18 -13.47
N PHE A 563 21.47 14.20 -13.87
CA PHE A 563 21.94 14.47 -15.22
C PHE A 563 22.65 13.26 -15.83
N VAL A 564 22.35 12.99 -17.10
CA VAL A 564 22.89 11.88 -17.87
C VAL A 564 23.52 12.43 -19.14
N ALA A 565 24.72 11.97 -19.48
CA ALA A 565 25.42 12.31 -20.71
C ALA A 565 25.95 11.07 -21.43
N ASP A 566 25.89 11.10 -22.75
CA ASP A 566 26.40 10.10 -23.67
C ASP A 566 27.03 10.82 -24.88
N ASN A 567 27.84 10.10 -25.66
CA ASN A 567 28.49 10.59 -26.88
C ASN A 567 29.26 11.91 -26.68
N VAL A 568 30.09 12.00 -25.63
CA VAL A 568 30.92 13.18 -25.36
C VAL A 568 32.02 13.25 -26.41
N LEU A 569 31.95 14.26 -27.28
CA LEU A 569 32.71 14.36 -28.52
C LEU A 569 33.31 15.75 -28.69
N ILE A 570 34.61 15.81 -29.02
CA ILE A 570 35.26 17.05 -29.43
C ILE A 570 35.74 16.93 -30.87
N LYS A 571 35.32 17.88 -31.71
CA LYS A 571 35.73 17.98 -33.11
C LYS A 571 36.33 19.34 -33.43
N ALA A 572 37.31 19.35 -34.33
CA ALA A 572 37.78 20.53 -35.04
C ALA A 572 37.64 20.27 -36.55
N GLY A 573 36.65 20.91 -37.18
CA GLY A 573 36.22 20.54 -38.53
C GLY A 573 35.74 19.08 -38.58
N ASP A 574 36.31 18.29 -39.49
CA ASP A 574 36.02 16.85 -39.63
C ASP A 574 36.89 15.97 -38.71
N SER A 575 37.87 16.55 -38.00
CA SER A 575 38.79 15.80 -37.14
C SER A 575 38.19 15.60 -35.76
N GLU A 576 38.05 14.34 -35.36
CA GLU A 576 37.74 13.94 -33.99
C GLU A 576 39.00 14.03 -33.12
N LEU A 577 38.91 14.77 -32.02
CA LEU A 577 40.01 14.98 -31.07
C LEU A 577 39.82 14.14 -29.81
N PHE A 578 38.57 13.87 -29.45
CA PHE A 578 38.17 13.07 -28.30
C PHE A 578 36.77 12.51 -28.53
N PHE A 579 36.54 11.26 -28.15
CA PHE A 579 35.21 10.65 -28.09
C PHE A 579 35.15 9.72 -26.87
N SER A 580 34.03 9.75 -26.17
CA SER A 580 33.72 8.83 -25.08
C SER A 580 32.21 8.67 -24.92
N GLY A 581 31.73 7.43 -25.09
CA GLY A 581 30.37 7.01 -24.77
C GLY A 581 30.26 6.34 -23.39
N GLY A 582 31.36 6.22 -22.65
CA GLY A 582 31.36 5.51 -21.38
C GLY A 582 31.60 4.02 -21.48
N GLU A 583 32.05 3.50 -22.61
CA GLU A 583 32.28 2.06 -22.83
C GLU A 583 33.50 1.53 -22.06
N TYR A 584 34.53 2.36 -21.86
CA TYR A 584 35.76 1.96 -21.17
C TYR A 584 36.01 2.75 -19.87
N THR A 585 36.59 2.11 -18.85
CA THR A 585 36.66 2.65 -17.47
C THR A 585 37.73 3.73 -17.28
N ASN A 586 38.63 3.90 -18.26
CA ASN A 586 39.77 4.81 -18.18
C ASN A 586 39.71 5.94 -19.23
N GLU A 587 38.53 6.22 -19.82
CA GLU A 587 38.37 7.30 -20.82
C GLU A 587 38.38 8.70 -20.18
N VAL A 588 37.80 8.79 -18.99
CA VAL A 588 37.61 10.04 -18.23
C VAL A 588 37.88 9.79 -16.75
N GLN A 589 38.14 10.86 -16.01
CA GLN A 589 38.23 10.84 -14.56
C GLN A 589 36.83 11.08 -13.98
N LEU A 590 36.32 10.11 -13.24
CA LEU A 590 35.03 10.20 -12.55
C LEU A 590 35.25 10.49 -11.06
N ASN A 591 34.63 11.56 -10.57
CA ASN A 591 34.56 11.90 -9.15
C ASN A 591 33.08 12.10 -8.79
N GLY A 592 32.40 11.01 -8.45
CA GLY A 592 30.97 11.00 -8.11
C GLY A 592 30.04 10.69 -9.28
N PHE A 593 30.42 11.04 -10.52
CA PHE A 593 29.76 10.44 -11.70
C PHE A 593 30.04 8.93 -11.75
N SER A 594 29.10 8.17 -12.30
CA SER A 594 29.21 6.74 -12.55
C SER A 594 28.95 6.41 -14.01
N ARG A 595 29.32 5.19 -14.42
CA ARG A 595 28.86 4.60 -15.67
C ARG A 595 27.67 3.70 -15.36
N VAL A 596 26.59 3.85 -16.10
CA VAL A 596 25.38 3.03 -15.96
C VAL A 596 24.93 2.52 -17.33
N GLY A 597 24.21 1.41 -17.35
CA GLY A 597 23.58 0.89 -18.56
C GLY A 597 22.15 1.41 -18.71
N ASP A 598 21.23 0.52 -19.05
CA ASP A 598 19.79 0.76 -19.02
C ASP A 598 19.17 0.70 -17.61
N LYS A 599 19.97 0.26 -16.62
CA LYS A 599 19.66 0.23 -15.19
C LYS A 599 20.67 1.03 -14.37
N ALA A 600 20.23 1.47 -13.20
CA ALA A 600 21.06 2.16 -12.21
C ALA A 600 20.77 1.65 -10.79
N ASP A 601 21.72 1.88 -9.88
CA ASP A 601 21.56 1.59 -8.46
C ASP A 601 20.40 2.41 -7.88
N GLY A 602 19.48 1.72 -7.22
CA GLY A 602 18.39 2.31 -6.45
C GLY A 602 18.84 2.79 -5.07
N ASN A 603 17.88 3.31 -4.31
CA ASN A 603 18.07 3.68 -2.91
C ASN A 603 18.36 2.44 -2.06
N SER A 604 18.95 2.65 -0.89
CA SER A 604 19.37 1.57 -0.02
C SER A 604 18.20 0.75 0.52
N HIS A 605 18.45 -0.53 0.76
CA HIS A 605 17.48 -1.43 1.37
C HIS A 605 18.22 -2.44 2.25
N ASN A 606 17.54 -2.99 3.24
CA ASN A 606 18.18 -3.84 4.23
C ASN A 606 17.18 -4.75 4.94
N TYR A 607 17.70 -5.79 5.59
CA TYR A 607 16.95 -6.52 6.60
C TYR A 607 17.30 -6.00 8.00
N TYR A 608 16.32 -6.00 8.90
CA TYR A 608 16.56 -5.93 10.34
C TYR A 608 16.12 -7.23 11.01
N ILE A 609 16.87 -7.67 12.02
CA ILE A 609 16.54 -8.87 12.80
C ILE A 609 16.44 -8.48 14.27
N GLN A 610 15.32 -8.82 14.90
CA GLN A 610 15.06 -8.56 16.32
C GLN A 610 14.48 -9.79 16.99
N LEU A 611 14.88 -10.04 18.24
CA LEU A 611 14.22 -11.03 19.10
C LEU A 611 13.12 -10.34 19.90
N ARG A 612 11.88 -10.83 19.81
CA ARG A 612 10.73 -10.33 20.57
C ARG A 612 10.30 -11.35 21.63
N ASP A 613 9.95 -10.85 22.81
CA ASP A 613 9.47 -11.67 23.92
C ASP A 613 8.28 -11.00 24.63
N TYR A 614 7.77 -11.63 25.69
CA TYR A 614 6.64 -11.11 26.46
C TYR A 614 7.09 -10.32 27.70
N SER A 615 8.13 -9.50 27.57
CA SER A 615 8.61 -8.64 28.64
C SER A 615 8.58 -7.16 28.24
N GLY A 616 8.75 -6.26 29.23
CA GLY A 616 8.77 -4.81 28.99
C GLY A 616 7.51 -4.31 28.26
N THR A 617 7.73 -3.44 27.27
CA THR A 617 6.72 -2.86 26.38
C THR A 617 5.99 -3.91 25.52
N ASP A 618 6.61 -5.05 25.25
CA ASP A 618 6.02 -6.15 24.47
C ASP A 618 5.17 -7.15 25.29
N ALA A 619 5.09 -6.97 26.61
CA ALA A 619 4.45 -7.94 27.51
C ALA A 619 2.97 -8.25 27.19
N LYS A 620 2.30 -7.40 26.41
CA LYS A 620 0.89 -7.58 26.04
C LYS A 620 0.66 -8.17 24.65
N LEU A 621 1.71 -8.45 23.88
CA LEU A 621 1.59 -9.14 22.59
C LEU A 621 0.99 -10.55 22.76
N GLU A 622 1.29 -11.23 23.87
CA GLU A 622 0.69 -12.53 24.24
C GLU A 622 -0.84 -12.47 24.24
N ASN A 623 -1.43 -11.37 24.73
CA ASN A 623 -2.88 -11.23 24.88
C ASN A 623 -3.63 -11.21 23.54
N ILE A 624 -2.97 -10.77 22.47
CA ILE A 624 -3.53 -10.73 21.10
C ILE A 624 -3.04 -11.89 20.24
N GLY A 625 -2.21 -12.77 20.81
CA GLY A 625 -1.72 -14.00 20.22
C GLY A 625 -0.55 -13.82 19.25
N TYR A 626 0.25 -12.77 19.41
CA TYR A 626 1.46 -12.54 18.63
C TYR A 626 2.61 -13.38 19.19
N GLU A 627 3.27 -14.21 18.38
CA GLU A 627 4.22 -15.24 18.83
C GLU A 627 5.62 -14.67 19.14
N PRO A 628 6.27 -15.07 20.24
CA PRO A 628 7.59 -14.57 20.59
C PRO A 628 8.67 -15.34 19.81
N GLY A 629 9.70 -14.65 19.34
CA GLY A 629 10.76 -15.27 18.56
C GLY A 629 11.56 -14.24 17.77
N VAL A 630 12.31 -14.70 16.78
CA VAL A 630 13.14 -13.85 15.94
C VAL A 630 12.29 -13.30 14.80
N LEU A 631 11.99 -12.01 14.81
CA LEU A 631 11.38 -11.31 13.69
C LEU A 631 12.45 -10.88 12.69
N LEU A 632 12.14 -11.11 11.41
CA LEU A 632 12.87 -10.55 10.29
C LEU A 632 12.02 -9.44 9.66
N TRP A 633 12.60 -8.26 9.53
CA TRP A 633 11.97 -7.09 8.90
C TRP A 633 12.72 -6.76 7.62
N TYR A 634 11.99 -6.33 6.60
CA TYR A 634 12.55 -5.82 5.35
C TYR A 634 12.20 -4.33 5.21
N ARG A 635 13.21 -3.49 4.95
CA ARG A 635 13.08 -2.04 4.70
C ARG A 635 13.58 -1.75 3.29
N ASP A 636 12.81 -0.98 2.52
CA ASP A 636 13.18 -0.56 1.16
C ASP A 636 12.99 0.94 0.96
N GLN A 637 14.10 1.71 0.87
CA GLN A 637 14.02 3.17 0.67
C GLN A 637 13.61 3.56 -0.75
N ASN A 638 13.37 2.61 -1.65
CA ASN A 638 12.72 2.87 -2.93
C ASN A 638 11.19 2.96 -2.81
N VAL A 639 10.65 2.62 -1.63
CA VAL A 639 9.21 2.71 -1.31
C VAL A 639 9.04 3.72 -0.17
N SER A 640 8.20 4.72 -0.38
CA SER A 640 8.00 5.87 0.52
C SER A 640 7.02 5.64 1.66
N ASP A 641 6.18 4.62 1.53
CA ASP A 641 5.03 4.36 2.42
C ASP A 641 4.63 2.87 2.41
N ASN A 642 3.67 2.52 3.26
CA ASN A 642 3.12 1.18 3.37
C ASN A 642 1.69 1.09 2.82
N LYS A 643 1.34 1.86 1.77
CA LYS A 643 0.04 1.80 1.09
C LYS A 643 -0.13 0.51 0.27
N VAL A 644 -0.16 -0.63 0.95
CA VAL A 644 -0.07 -1.98 0.35
C VAL A 644 -1.22 -2.33 -0.59
N ASN A 645 -2.36 -1.60 -0.59
CA ASN A 645 -3.38 -1.79 -1.63
C ASN A 645 -2.97 -1.20 -2.98
N SER A 646 -2.14 -0.15 -2.96
CA SER A 646 -1.64 0.55 -4.16
C SER A 646 -0.45 -0.18 -4.76
N HIS A 647 0.45 -0.71 -3.93
CA HIS A 647 1.65 -1.45 -4.33
C HIS A 647 1.84 -2.74 -3.50
N PRO A 648 0.95 -3.75 -3.66
CA PRO A 648 0.95 -4.93 -2.79
C PRO A 648 2.28 -5.69 -2.79
N GLY A 649 2.74 -6.02 -1.59
CA GLY A 649 4.01 -6.68 -1.30
C GLY A 649 5.24 -5.78 -1.37
N GLU A 650 5.12 -4.54 -1.84
CA GLU A 650 6.17 -3.52 -1.74
C GLU A 650 5.94 -2.72 -0.45
N VAL A 651 6.99 -2.54 0.34
CA VAL A 651 6.87 -1.97 1.68
C VAL A 651 7.96 -0.94 1.90
N PHE A 652 7.60 0.19 2.49
CA PHE A 652 8.54 1.04 3.20
C PHE A 652 9.24 0.18 4.27
N ILE A 653 8.48 -0.41 5.19
CA ILE A 653 8.97 -1.41 6.14
C ILE A 653 7.92 -2.48 6.42
N GLY A 654 8.31 -3.74 6.53
CA GLY A 654 7.39 -4.82 6.87
C GLY A 654 8.09 -6.00 7.54
N VAL A 655 7.31 -6.78 8.30
CA VAL A 655 7.73 -8.04 8.90
C VAL A 655 7.54 -9.17 7.91
N VAL A 656 8.60 -9.95 7.69
CA VAL A 656 8.56 -11.18 6.90
C VAL A 656 7.88 -12.26 7.72
N ASP A 657 6.78 -12.80 7.19
CA ASP A 657 6.00 -13.81 7.90
C ASP A 657 6.67 -15.20 7.84
N ALA A 658 7.07 -15.75 8.99
CA ALA A 658 7.64 -17.09 9.06
C ALA A 658 6.65 -18.19 8.65
N ASP A 659 5.34 -17.95 8.79
CA ASP A 659 4.29 -18.90 8.43
C ASP A 659 3.46 -18.43 7.23
N GLN A 660 3.80 -18.95 6.05
CA GLN A 660 3.10 -18.62 4.80
C GLN A 660 1.71 -19.28 4.67
N TYR A 661 1.22 -20.02 5.67
CA TYR A 661 -0.11 -20.63 5.63
C TYR A 661 -1.20 -19.67 6.09
N LEU A 662 -1.91 -19.10 5.12
CA LEU A 662 -3.00 -18.16 5.37
C LEU A 662 -4.04 -18.64 6.40
N ILE A 663 -4.23 -17.83 7.43
CA ILE A 663 -5.23 -18.00 8.48
C ILE A 663 -6.60 -17.54 7.98
N LYS A 664 -7.63 -18.37 8.21
CA LYS A 664 -8.97 -18.18 7.66
C LYS A 664 -10.05 -18.08 8.73
N SER A 665 -11.23 -17.62 8.33
CA SER A 665 -12.49 -17.72 9.08
C SER A 665 -13.53 -18.37 8.16
N GLY A 666 -13.68 -19.69 8.25
CA GLY A 666 -14.37 -20.44 7.21
C GLY A 666 -13.57 -20.39 5.90
N ASP A 667 -14.19 -19.91 4.82
CA ASP A 667 -13.54 -19.78 3.51
C ASP A 667 -12.85 -18.40 3.28
N SER A 668 -13.04 -17.44 4.20
CA SER A 668 -12.50 -16.08 4.07
C SER A 668 -11.12 -15.95 4.72
N ILE A 669 -10.14 -15.37 4.01
CA ILE A 669 -8.81 -15.05 4.54
C ILE A 669 -8.93 -13.87 5.50
N ARG A 670 -8.28 -13.94 6.67
CA ARG A 670 -8.29 -12.85 7.66
C ARG A 670 -7.35 -11.71 7.24
N GLY A 671 -7.52 -10.53 7.85
CA GLY A 671 -6.66 -9.37 7.59
C GLY A 671 -5.21 -9.57 8.05
N THR A 672 -4.34 -8.67 7.60
CA THR A 672 -2.88 -8.76 7.76
C THR A 672 -2.45 -8.88 9.20
N SER A 673 -3.03 -8.08 10.12
CA SER A 673 -2.72 -8.15 11.56
C SER A 673 -2.96 -9.53 12.19
N THR A 674 -3.80 -10.37 11.58
CA THR A 674 -3.96 -11.77 11.99
C THR A 674 -3.00 -12.70 11.26
N GLN A 675 -2.65 -12.44 10.00
CA GLN A 675 -1.65 -13.24 9.29
C GLN A 675 -0.29 -13.11 9.99
N ILE A 676 0.24 -11.90 10.14
CA ILE A 676 1.59 -11.67 10.67
C ILE A 676 1.75 -11.85 12.19
N ARG A 677 0.79 -12.50 12.87
CA ARG A 677 0.89 -12.79 14.31
C ARG A 677 1.96 -13.83 14.61
N ASP A 678 2.21 -14.76 13.68
CA ASP A 678 3.13 -15.89 13.76
C ASP A 678 4.34 -15.68 12.85
N ALA A 679 4.59 -14.41 12.50
CA ALA A 679 5.72 -13.99 11.71
C ALA A 679 7.11 -14.27 12.33
N ALA A 680 7.17 -14.63 13.62
CA ALA A 680 8.41 -14.88 14.31
C ALA A 680 9.00 -16.26 13.98
N PHE A 681 10.25 -16.26 13.49
CA PHE A 681 11.03 -17.47 13.33
C PHE A 681 11.44 -18.03 14.71
N SER A 682 11.18 -19.32 14.94
CA SER A 682 11.22 -19.93 16.27
C SER A 682 11.55 -21.44 16.23
N LEU A 683 12.18 -21.91 17.31
CA LEU A 683 12.38 -23.32 17.64
C LEU A 683 11.18 -23.94 18.39
N PHE A 684 10.17 -23.15 18.71
CA PHE A 684 8.99 -23.56 19.46
C PHE A 684 7.72 -23.42 18.62
N ASP A 685 6.83 -24.40 18.74
CA ASP A 685 5.52 -24.41 18.05
C ASP A 685 4.68 -23.20 18.47
N GLN A 686 3.85 -22.74 17.53
CA GLN A 686 2.99 -21.57 17.69
C GLN A 686 1.79 -21.87 18.60
N SER A 687 1.23 -20.84 19.22
CA SER A 687 0.03 -20.97 20.02
C SER A 687 -1.24 -21.11 19.14
N PRO A 688 -2.22 -21.95 19.53
CA PRO A 688 -3.41 -22.19 18.71
C PRO A 688 -4.27 -20.95 18.52
N ARG A 689 -4.72 -20.69 17.28
CA ARG A 689 -5.72 -19.68 16.94
C ARG A 689 -6.88 -20.25 16.13
N ASN A 690 -8.06 -19.64 16.24
CA ASN A 690 -9.22 -20.06 15.46
C ASN A 690 -8.99 -19.83 13.95
N GLY A 691 -9.03 -20.93 13.18
CA GLY A 691 -8.88 -20.91 11.74
C GLY A 691 -7.43 -20.85 11.25
N ASP A 692 -6.50 -20.99 12.19
CA ASP A 692 -5.11 -21.34 11.96
C ASP A 692 -4.98 -22.86 12.10
N SER A 693 -4.34 -23.48 11.11
CA SER A 693 -4.19 -24.94 11.02
C SER A 693 -2.73 -25.39 10.93
N HIS A 694 -1.80 -24.44 10.90
CA HIS A 694 -0.37 -24.70 10.78
C HIS A 694 0.32 -24.08 11.98
N LEU A 695 0.58 -24.89 13.01
CA LEU A 695 1.17 -24.41 14.27
C LEU A 695 2.64 -24.84 14.43
N THR A 696 3.19 -25.51 13.41
CA THR A 696 4.54 -26.04 13.47
C THR A 696 5.54 -24.91 13.41
N ASN A 697 6.53 -24.94 14.30
CA ASN A 697 7.59 -23.95 14.34
C ASN A 697 8.33 -23.85 12.98
N ASN A 698 8.75 -22.64 12.63
CA ASN A 698 9.67 -22.41 11.52
C ASN A 698 10.88 -21.62 12.03
N ALA A 699 12.07 -22.22 11.98
CA ALA A 699 13.30 -21.58 12.43
C ALA A 699 14.16 -21.04 11.27
N PHE A 700 13.73 -21.23 10.02
CA PHE A 700 14.55 -21.00 8.84
C PHE A 700 13.88 -20.01 7.87
N PHE A 701 14.67 -19.03 7.45
CA PHE A 701 14.34 -18.05 6.44
C PHE A 701 15.31 -18.17 5.26
N SER A 702 14.80 -17.98 4.04
CA SER A 702 15.60 -17.81 2.83
C SER A 702 14.92 -16.83 1.89
N ASP A 703 15.58 -15.74 1.53
CA ASP A 703 15.01 -14.69 0.65
C ASP A 703 14.69 -15.15 -0.79
N VAL A 704 15.05 -16.38 -1.14
CA VAL A 704 14.69 -17.06 -2.39
C VAL A 704 13.31 -17.74 -2.35
N ASP A 705 12.75 -17.93 -1.16
CA ASP A 705 11.41 -18.47 -0.96
C ASP A 705 10.35 -17.38 -1.19
N ASP A 706 9.12 -17.80 -1.48
CA ASP A 706 8.02 -16.87 -1.76
C ASP A 706 7.32 -16.42 -0.47
N TYR A 707 7.61 -15.18 -0.06
CA TYR A 707 6.95 -14.48 1.05
C TYR A 707 5.90 -13.47 0.57
N SER A 708 5.58 -13.44 -0.72
CA SER A 708 4.68 -12.45 -1.31
C SER A 708 3.21 -12.71 -1.01
N SER A 709 2.88 -13.84 -0.38
CA SER A 709 1.50 -14.29 -0.11
C SER A 709 0.58 -14.14 -1.33
N PRO A 710 0.77 -14.91 -2.43
CA PRO A 710 0.10 -14.66 -3.71
C PRO A 710 -1.45 -14.63 -3.68
N LEU A 711 -2.08 -15.17 -2.63
CA LEU A 711 -3.53 -15.17 -2.43
C LEU A 711 -4.05 -13.96 -1.63
N GLN A 712 -3.17 -13.24 -0.93
CA GLN A 712 -3.43 -11.96 -0.26
C GLN A 712 -2.13 -11.13 -0.21
N PRO A 713 -1.68 -10.59 -1.36
CA PRO A 713 -0.36 -9.98 -1.48
C PRO A 713 -0.12 -8.76 -0.58
N GLU A 714 -1.18 -8.09 -0.12
CA GLU A 714 -1.14 -6.99 0.83
C GLU A 714 -0.59 -7.41 2.21
N SER A 715 -0.74 -8.69 2.55
CA SER A 715 -0.19 -9.28 3.78
C SER A 715 1.22 -9.84 3.61
N GLY A 716 1.72 -9.97 2.38
CA GLY A 716 3.03 -10.52 2.07
C GLY A 716 4.07 -9.44 1.77
N ILE A 717 5.30 -9.88 1.48
CA ILE A 717 6.41 -9.00 1.09
C ILE A 717 7.14 -9.60 -0.12
N LYS A 718 7.36 -8.78 -1.15
CA LYS A 718 8.22 -9.10 -2.29
C LYS A 718 9.67 -8.87 -1.89
N LEU A 719 10.35 -9.96 -1.54
CA LEU A 719 11.75 -9.91 -1.13
C LEU A 719 12.70 -9.89 -2.33
N PRO A 720 13.87 -9.25 -2.19
CA PRO A 720 14.94 -9.34 -3.16
C PRO A 720 15.52 -10.77 -3.18
N TYR A 721 15.83 -11.27 -4.38
CA TYR A 721 16.34 -12.63 -4.58
C TYR A 721 17.87 -12.64 -4.48
N LEU A 722 18.43 -12.58 -3.27
CA LEU A 722 19.88 -12.38 -3.08
C LEU A 722 20.59 -13.64 -2.57
N GLY A 723 19.90 -14.54 -1.89
CA GLY A 723 20.48 -15.73 -1.27
C GLY A 723 20.88 -15.53 0.17
N LEU A 724 20.26 -14.58 0.87
CA LEU A 724 20.39 -14.50 2.32
C LEU A 724 19.53 -15.58 2.98
N THR A 725 20.16 -16.38 3.82
CA THR A 725 19.47 -17.32 4.72
C THR A 725 19.70 -16.92 6.18
N MET A 726 18.69 -17.12 7.01
CA MET A 726 18.78 -16.99 8.47
C MET A 726 18.22 -18.26 9.13
N GLU A 727 18.95 -18.84 10.07
CA GLU A 727 18.48 -19.97 10.89
C GLU A 727 18.56 -19.62 12.39
N VAL A 728 17.47 -19.82 13.13
CA VAL A 728 17.47 -19.74 14.60
C VAL A 728 18.12 -21.01 15.17
N VAL A 729 19.38 -20.92 15.57
CA VAL A 729 20.18 -22.06 16.04
C VAL A 729 19.90 -22.39 17.52
N THR A 730 19.72 -21.35 18.34
CA THR A 730 19.33 -21.51 19.75
C THR A 730 18.28 -20.48 20.13
N GLN A 731 17.39 -20.84 21.06
CA GLN A 731 16.37 -19.94 21.60
C GLN A 731 16.03 -20.39 23.03
N SER A 732 16.02 -19.44 23.97
CA SER A 732 15.51 -19.69 25.32
C SER A 732 13.99 -19.87 25.28
N THR A 733 13.42 -20.69 26.16
CA THR A 733 11.96 -20.99 26.18
C THR A 733 11.06 -19.78 26.40
N ASN A 734 11.58 -18.69 26.94
CA ASN A 734 10.87 -17.41 27.11
C ASN A 734 11.25 -16.38 26.05
N SER A 735 11.98 -16.78 25.00
CA SER A 735 12.51 -15.90 23.94
C SER A 735 13.32 -14.69 24.41
N SER A 736 13.88 -14.71 25.63
CA SER A 736 14.74 -13.61 26.11
C SER A 736 16.13 -13.59 25.46
N LYS A 737 16.57 -14.73 24.90
CA LYS A 737 17.83 -14.90 24.16
C LYS A 737 17.68 -15.86 22.99
N ALA A 738 18.40 -15.60 21.90
CA ALA A 738 18.51 -16.48 20.75
C ALA A 738 19.89 -16.37 20.09
N SER A 739 20.25 -17.33 19.25
CA SER A 739 21.37 -17.23 18.32
C SER A 739 20.86 -17.45 16.92
N VAL A 740 21.21 -16.56 15.99
CA VAL A 740 20.86 -16.66 14.58
C VAL A 740 22.13 -16.91 13.77
N GLU A 741 22.08 -17.86 12.84
CA GLU A 741 23.11 -18.04 11.82
C GLU A 741 22.65 -17.35 10.54
N LEU A 742 23.45 -16.40 10.06
CA LEU A 742 23.29 -15.76 8.76
C LEU A 742 24.27 -16.37 7.78
N LYS A 743 23.81 -16.62 6.56
CA LYS A 743 24.63 -17.18 5.51
C LYS A 743 24.22 -16.63 4.16
N ARG A 744 25.21 -16.42 3.30
CA ARG A 744 25.01 -16.11 1.89
C ARG A 744 25.12 -17.40 1.08
N VAL A 745 24.12 -17.69 0.27
CA VAL A 745 24.15 -18.75 -0.74
C VAL A 745 24.17 -18.11 -2.12
N ASN A 746 24.87 -18.73 -3.06
CA ASN A 746 24.91 -18.25 -4.43
C ASN A 746 23.54 -18.50 -5.09
N THR A 747 22.92 -17.44 -5.61
CA THR A 747 21.58 -17.41 -6.22
C THR A 747 21.59 -17.02 -7.68
N ALA A 748 22.78 -16.90 -8.28
CA ALA A 748 22.95 -16.52 -9.67
C ALA A 748 22.00 -17.33 -10.57
N LYS A 749 21.10 -16.63 -11.28
CA LYS A 749 20.10 -17.24 -12.15
C LYS A 749 19.98 -16.53 -13.50
N ILE A 750 19.39 -17.24 -14.45
CA ILE A 750 19.00 -16.70 -15.75
C ILE A 750 17.51 -16.36 -15.68
N ASP A 751 17.16 -15.10 -15.88
CA ASP A 751 15.78 -14.67 -16.11
C ASP A 751 15.46 -14.74 -17.61
N ALA A 752 14.23 -15.13 -17.95
CA ALA A 752 13.83 -15.37 -19.34
C ALA A 752 12.39 -14.90 -19.58
N VAL A 753 12.20 -13.97 -20.52
CA VAL A 753 10.90 -13.52 -21.00
C VAL A 753 10.70 -14.04 -22.41
N ILE A 754 9.73 -14.94 -22.58
CA ILE A 754 9.48 -15.64 -23.85
C ILE A 754 8.23 -15.05 -24.51
N LYS A 755 8.36 -14.58 -25.74
CA LYS A 755 7.28 -14.03 -26.56
C LYS A 755 7.32 -14.69 -27.94
N GLY A 756 6.58 -15.78 -28.07
CA GLY A 756 6.59 -16.58 -29.29
C GLY A 756 7.95 -17.27 -29.50
N LEU A 757 8.59 -16.98 -30.63
CA LEU A 757 9.94 -17.44 -30.97
C LEU A 757 11.06 -16.51 -30.48
N SER A 758 10.72 -15.33 -29.96
CA SER A 758 11.69 -14.40 -29.39
C SER A 758 11.81 -14.59 -27.88
N VAL A 759 13.04 -14.57 -27.38
CA VAL A 759 13.35 -14.59 -25.95
C VAL A 759 14.21 -13.38 -25.60
N THR A 760 13.88 -12.72 -24.49
CA THR A 760 14.80 -11.82 -23.80
C THR A 760 15.33 -12.52 -22.56
N LEU A 761 16.64 -12.61 -22.44
CA LEU A 761 17.34 -13.26 -21.33
C LEU A 761 18.15 -12.23 -20.58
N SER A 762 18.22 -12.35 -19.26
CA SER A 762 19.07 -11.52 -18.42
C SER A 762 19.72 -12.33 -17.30
N ILE A 763 20.89 -11.90 -16.84
CA ILE A 763 21.50 -12.44 -15.62
C ILE A 763 21.02 -11.66 -14.42
N ASN A 764 20.68 -12.42 -13.39
CA ASN A 764 20.37 -11.92 -12.08
C ASN A 764 21.38 -12.55 -11.12
N ASP A 765 22.47 -11.81 -10.90
CA ASP A 765 23.53 -12.14 -9.96
C ASP A 765 24.09 -10.83 -9.39
N GLU A 766 23.98 -10.66 -8.08
CA GLU A 766 24.50 -9.50 -7.35
C GLU A 766 26.03 -9.44 -7.33
N ASP A 767 26.71 -10.57 -7.53
CA ASP A 767 28.16 -10.59 -7.66
C ASP A 767 28.64 -10.28 -9.08
N LEU A 768 27.75 -10.02 -10.05
CA LEU A 768 28.14 -9.61 -11.40
C LEU A 768 28.51 -8.11 -11.39
N PRO A 769 29.79 -7.74 -11.59
CA PRO A 769 30.17 -6.34 -11.70
C PRO A 769 29.52 -5.70 -12.93
N SER A 770 28.99 -4.48 -12.78
CA SER A 770 28.32 -3.76 -13.87
C SER A 770 29.19 -3.57 -15.12
N THR A 771 30.52 -3.67 -14.97
CA THR A 771 31.52 -3.54 -16.05
C THR A 771 31.93 -4.85 -16.72
N ASN A 772 31.44 -6.01 -16.26
CA ASN A 772 31.91 -7.31 -16.75
C ASN A 772 31.20 -7.76 -18.03
N GLU A 773 31.97 -8.39 -18.91
CA GLU A 773 31.47 -8.99 -20.15
C GLU A 773 30.71 -10.30 -19.83
N VAL A 774 29.40 -10.31 -20.06
CA VAL A 774 28.55 -11.50 -19.94
C VAL A 774 28.40 -12.17 -21.31
N LYS A 775 28.67 -13.47 -21.42
CA LYS A 775 28.63 -14.24 -22.68
C LYS A 775 27.55 -15.29 -22.66
N TRP A 776 26.73 -15.32 -23.70
CA TRP A 776 25.61 -16.22 -23.87
C TRP A 776 25.83 -17.17 -25.05
N LEU A 777 25.56 -18.45 -24.85
CA LEU A 777 25.44 -19.47 -25.89
C LEU A 777 23.96 -19.87 -26.01
N MET A 778 23.36 -19.60 -27.17
CA MET A 778 21.90 -19.67 -27.34
C MET A 778 21.35 -21.08 -27.59
N GLY A 779 22.22 -22.08 -27.66
CA GLY A 779 21.86 -23.48 -27.95
C GLY A 779 21.60 -23.78 -29.44
N ASP A 780 21.63 -22.79 -30.32
CA ASP A 780 21.51 -22.93 -31.78
C ASP A 780 22.80 -22.56 -32.55
N GLY A 781 23.90 -22.32 -31.81
CA GLY A 781 25.19 -21.90 -32.34
C GLY A 781 25.41 -20.38 -32.35
N THR A 782 24.41 -19.58 -31.97
CA THR A 782 24.56 -18.12 -31.79
C THR A 782 25.24 -17.80 -30.46
N GLU A 783 26.19 -16.85 -30.50
CA GLU A 783 26.84 -16.27 -29.32
C GLU A 783 26.47 -14.78 -29.22
N LEU A 784 26.12 -14.33 -28.02
CA LEU A 784 25.76 -12.93 -27.73
C LEU A 784 26.49 -12.45 -26.48
N THR A 785 26.64 -11.13 -26.37
CA THR A 785 27.24 -10.47 -25.20
C THR A 785 26.30 -9.41 -24.64
N GLY A 786 26.34 -9.21 -23.32
CA GLY A 786 25.50 -8.23 -22.62
C GLY A 786 24.78 -8.85 -21.43
N GLN A 787 24.47 -8.05 -20.41
CA GLN A 787 23.77 -8.54 -19.22
C GLN A 787 22.33 -8.94 -19.53
N THR A 788 21.69 -8.23 -20.47
CA THR A 788 20.41 -8.54 -21.06
C THR A 788 20.59 -8.71 -22.56
N ILE A 789 20.11 -9.81 -23.13
CA ILE A 789 20.16 -10.08 -24.56
C ILE A 789 18.77 -10.46 -25.08
N THR A 790 18.52 -10.17 -26.36
CA THR A 790 17.32 -10.66 -27.05
C THR A 790 17.75 -11.51 -28.23
N HIS A 791 17.10 -12.66 -28.38
CA HIS A 791 17.36 -13.60 -29.47
C HIS A 791 16.05 -14.11 -30.08
N HIS A 792 16.05 -14.33 -31.39
CA HIS A 792 14.92 -14.90 -32.11
C HIS A 792 15.31 -16.27 -32.67
N TYR A 793 14.57 -17.31 -32.29
CA TYR A 793 14.79 -18.66 -32.78
C TYR A 793 14.01 -18.92 -34.07
N GLU A 794 14.61 -19.63 -35.02
CA GLU A 794 13.98 -19.96 -36.31
C GLU A 794 12.84 -20.99 -36.21
N SER A 795 12.75 -21.74 -35.11
CA SER A 795 11.73 -22.78 -34.93
C SER A 795 11.41 -23.05 -33.47
N SER A 796 10.17 -23.46 -33.23
CA SER A 796 9.69 -23.94 -31.93
C SER A 796 10.54 -25.09 -31.41
N GLY A 797 10.66 -25.21 -30.09
CA GLY A 797 11.38 -26.30 -29.45
C GLY A 797 11.95 -25.92 -28.08
N GLU A 798 12.37 -26.94 -27.35
CA GLU A 798 13.21 -26.81 -26.16
C GLU A 798 14.57 -26.20 -26.54
N LYS A 799 15.00 -25.23 -25.75
CA LYS A 799 16.27 -24.51 -25.87
C LYS A 799 17.03 -24.64 -24.57
N LEU A 800 18.34 -24.90 -24.66
CA LEU A 800 19.28 -24.83 -23.55
C LEU A 800 20.21 -23.64 -23.80
N VAL A 801 20.14 -22.66 -22.92
CA VAL A 801 21.03 -21.51 -22.94
C VAL A 801 22.08 -21.67 -21.85
N ILE A 802 23.31 -21.31 -22.18
CA ILE A 802 24.43 -21.27 -21.23
C ILE A 802 24.93 -19.84 -21.17
N VAL A 803 25.15 -19.32 -19.96
CA VAL A 803 25.79 -18.03 -19.75
C VAL A 803 27.09 -18.21 -18.99
N SER A 804 28.07 -17.36 -19.26
CA SER A 804 29.33 -17.31 -18.53
C SER A 804 29.81 -15.88 -18.33
N TYR A 805 30.34 -15.59 -17.14
CA TYR A 805 30.90 -14.29 -16.75
C TYR A 805 31.86 -14.46 -15.57
N LEU A 806 32.66 -13.43 -15.29
CA LEU A 806 33.45 -13.36 -14.07
C LEU A 806 32.66 -12.62 -13.00
N ASN A 807 32.66 -13.12 -11.77
CA ASN A 807 32.07 -12.41 -10.64
C ASN A 807 33.03 -11.32 -10.09
N SER A 808 32.60 -10.63 -9.04
CA SER A 808 33.37 -9.59 -8.33
C SER A 808 34.71 -10.06 -7.74
N SER A 809 34.89 -11.37 -7.59
CA SER A 809 36.12 -12.02 -7.11
C SER A 809 36.98 -12.63 -8.22
N ASP A 810 36.68 -12.32 -9.50
CA ASP A 810 37.31 -12.88 -10.69
C ASP A 810 37.12 -14.41 -10.88
N ASP A 811 36.13 -15.01 -10.22
CA ASP A 811 35.76 -16.42 -10.43
C ASP A 811 34.83 -16.55 -11.65
N LEU A 812 35.07 -17.58 -12.48
CA LEU A 812 34.21 -17.89 -13.63
C LEU A 812 32.93 -18.58 -13.17
N ILE A 813 31.79 -17.91 -13.38
CA ILE A 813 30.46 -18.46 -13.16
C ILE A 813 29.91 -18.99 -14.48
N THR A 814 29.17 -20.10 -14.42
CA THR A 814 28.45 -20.67 -15.55
C THR A 814 27.07 -21.12 -15.09
N LEU A 815 26.03 -20.63 -15.76
CA LEU A 815 24.65 -21.02 -15.50
C LEU A 815 24.03 -21.60 -16.77
N GLU A 816 23.03 -22.45 -16.57
CA GLU A 816 22.29 -23.09 -17.64
C GLU A 816 20.79 -22.90 -17.41
N LYS A 817 20.03 -22.60 -18.46
CA LYS A 817 18.56 -22.55 -18.39
C LYS A 817 17.94 -23.24 -19.59
N GLN A 818 17.00 -24.12 -19.29
CA GLN A 818 16.14 -24.75 -20.28
C GLN A 818 14.78 -24.04 -20.33
N PHE A 819 14.28 -23.81 -21.54
CA PHE A 819 12.94 -23.26 -21.77
C PHE A 819 12.42 -23.65 -23.15
N ILE A 820 11.14 -23.39 -23.41
CA ILE A 820 10.49 -23.71 -24.68
C ILE A 820 10.09 -22.41 -25.37
N VAL A 821 10.48 -22.27 -26.64
CA VAL A 821 9.96 -21.21 -27.51
C VAL A 821 9.00 -21.84 -28.52
N ALA A 822 7.92 -21.14 -28.84
CA ALA A 822 6.92 -21.64 -29.78
C ALA A 822 6.16 -20.53 -30.47
N GLU A 823 5.82 -20.72 -31.74
CA GLU A 823 4.92 -19.82 -32.47
C GLU A 823 3.56 -19.70 -31.76
N ASN A 824 2.93 -18.52 -31.85
CA ASN A 824 1.59 -18.32 -31.31
C ASN A 824 0.56 -19.24 -31.99
N ILE A 825 -0.35 -19.82 -31.20
CA ILE A 825 -1.47 -20.59 -31.74
C ILE A 825 -2.35 -19.68 -32.62
N THR A 826 -2.62 -20.13 -33.84
CA THR A 826 -3.57 -19.51 -34.77
C THR A 826 -4.47 -20.59 -35.34
N GLY A 827 -5.69 -20.22 -35.76
CA GLY A 827 -6.61 -21.19 -36.33
C GLY A 827 -7.99 -20.66 -36.64
N SER A 828 -8.85 -21.56 -37.09
CA SER A 828 -10.26 -21.28 -37.40
C SER A 828 -11.16 -22.46 -37.03
N ILE A 829 -12.40 -22.15 -36.67
CA ILE A 829 -13.48 -23.12 -36.52
C ILE A 829 -14.24 -23.25 -37.84
N SER A 830 -14.60 -24.48 -38.22
CA SER A 830 -15.62 -24.75 -39.23
C SER A 830 -16.74 -25.62 -38.66
N ALA A 831 -17.98 -25.26 -39.01
CA ALA A 831 -19.19 -25.95 -38.57
C ALA A 831 -19.99 -26.48 -39.78
N SER A 832 -20.56 -27.67 -39.64
CA SER A 832 -21.49 -28.27 -40.61
C SER A 832 -22.82 -28.56 -39.94
N VAL A 833 -23.88 -27.88 -40.38
CA VAL A 833 -25.24 -27.99 -39.81
C VAL A 833 -26.06 -29.03 -40.58
N SER A 834 -26.73 -29.92 -39.85
CA SER A 834 -27.68 -30.91 -40.36
C SER A 834 -28.91 -30.96 -39.45
N ASN A 835 -29.95 -30.22 -39.81
CA ASN A 835 -31.15 -30.02 -38.99
C ASN A 835 -30.81 -29.47 -37.60
N ASP A 836 -31.07 -30.24 -36.55
CA ASP A 836 -30.84 -29.94 -35.14
C ASP A 836 -29.40 -30.22 -34.69
N SER A 837 -28.58 -30.91 -35.50
CA SER A 837 -27.23 -31.30 -35.13
C SER A 837 -26.15 -30.55 -35.91
N VAL A 838 -25.09 -30.12 -35.20
CA VAL A 838 -23.94 -29.40 -35.75
C VAL A 838 -22.65 -30.14 -35.41
N THR A 839 -21.83 -30.43 -36.41
CA THR A 839 -20.47 -30.99 -36.23
C THR A 839 -19.44 -29.88 -36.39
N PHE A 840 -18.51 -29.80 -35.43
CA PHE A 840 -17.45 -28.80 -35.40
C PHE A 840 -16.08 -29.42 -35.70
N SER A 841 -15.25 -28.66 -36.39
CA SER A 841 -13.87 -29.01 -36.75
C SER A 841 -12.98 -27.78 -36.65
N THR A 842 -11.68 -28.01 -36.44
CA THR A 842 -10.68 -26.95 -36.26
C THR A 842 -9.51 -27.16 -37.21
N VAL A 843 -8.93 -26.07 -37.68
CA VAL A 843 -7.63 -26.06 -38.37
C VAL A 843 -6.72 -25.15 -37.56
N LEU A 844 -5.60 -25.69 -37.08
CA LEU A 844 -4.66 -25.02 -36.18
C LEU A 844 -3.26 -24.98 -36.79
N THR A 845 -2.54 -23.88 -36.56
CA THR A 845 -1.09 -23.73 -36.83
C THR A 845 -0.43 -23.00 -35.67
N GLY A 846 0.85 -23.27 -35.40
CA GLY A 846 1.56 -22.77 -34.22
C GLY A 846 1.27 -23.60 -32.94
N GLY A 847 1.66 -23.07 -31.79
CA GLY A 847 1.58 -23.73 -30.48
C GLY A 847 2.70 -24.77 -30.24
N TYR A 848 2.68 -25.36 -29.05
CA TYR A 848 3.60 -26.41 -28.64
C TYR A 848 2.89 -27.56 -27.92
N GLY A 849 3.19 -28.80 -28.31
CA GLY A 849 2.69 -30.00 -27.64
C GLY A 849 1.23 -30.35 -27.98
N GLU A 850 0.57 -31.09 -27.08
CA GLU A 850 -0.85 -31.42 -27.19
C GLU A 850 -1.77 -30.23 -26.83
N PHE A 851 -2.96 -30.19 -27.44
CA PHE A 851 -3.97 -29.16 -27.18
C PHE A 851 -5.12 -29.71 -26.32
N SER A 852 -5.53 -28.92 -25.34
CA SER A 852 -6.82 -29.08 -24.65
C SER A 852 -7.90 -28.21 -25.31
N TYR A 853 -9.13 -28.73 -25.35
CA TYR A 853 -10.26 -28.10 -26.02
C TYR A 853 -11.36 -27.82 -25.01
N ARG A 854 -12.01 -26.66 -25.13
CA ARG A 854 -13.23 -26.34 -24.41
C ARG A 854 -14.20 -25.57 -25.32
N TRP A 855 -15.25 -26.25 -25.71
CA TRP A 855 -16.36 -25.73 -26.51
C TRP A 855 -17.48 -25.23 -25.60
N ASP A 856 -18.04 -24.09 -25.95
CA ASP A 856 -19.32 -23.57 -25.48
C ASP A 856 -20.21 -23.38 -26.71
N PHE A 857 -21.36 -24.07 -26.73
CA PHE A 857 -22.23 -24.10 -27.90
C PHE A 857 -23.21 -22.93 -27.96
N GLY A 858 -23.22 -22.04 -26.96
CA GLY A 858 -24.08 -20.86 -26.91
C GLY A 858 -25.52 -21.13 -26.44
N ASP A 859 -25.83 -22.36 -26.03
CA ASP A 859 -27.13 -22.78 -25.47
C ASP A 859 -27.04 -23.26 -24.01
N GLY A 860 -25.88 -23.07 -23.38
CA GLY A 860 -25.57 -23.49 -22.02
C GLY A 860 -24.92 -24.89 -21.91
N GLU A 861 -24.75 -25.62 -23.02
CA GLU A 861 -24.03 -26.90 -23.04
C GLU A 861 -22.56 -26.73 -23.53
N GLN A 862 -21.66 -27.61 -23.06
CA GLN A 862 -20.20 -27.52 -23.29
C GLN A 862 -19.58 -28.88 -23.65
N SER A 863 -18.38 -28.88 -24.26
CA SER A 863 -17.62 -30.10 -24.58
C SER A 863 -16.11 -29.90 -24.51
N THR A 864 -15.34 -30.96 -24.23
CA THR A 864 -13.86 -30.95 -24.25
C THR A 864 -13.26 -31.80 -25.37
N VAL A 865 -14.09 -32.36 -26.25
CA VAL A 865 -13.64 -33.19 -27.37
C VAL A 865 -13.10 -32.29 -28.49
N ALA A 866 -12.02 -32.70 -29.16
CA ALA A 866 -11.38 -31.89 -30.22
C ALA A 866 -12.31 -31.56 -31.40
N SER A 867 -13.18 -32.49 -31.77
CA SER A 867 -14.17 -32.32 -32.85
C SER A 867 -15.55 -32.83 -32.39
N PRO A 868 -16.31 -32.03 -31.63
CA PRO A 868 -17.57 -32.46 -31.07
C PRO A 868 -18.69 -32.40 -32.11
N THR A 869 -19.77 -33.12 -31.84
CA THR A 869 -21.07 -32.93 -32.48
C THR A 869 -22.08 -32.57 -31.39
N HIS A 870 -22.84 -31.51 -31.61
CA HIS A 870 -23.85 -31.02 -30.66
C HIS A 870 -25.25 -31.04 -31.28
N ALA A 871 -26.29 -31.19 -30.48
CA ALA A 871 -27.69 -31.19 -30.93
C ALA A 871 -28.51 -30.15 -30.16
N TYR A 872 -29.05 -29.17 -30.88
CA TYR A 872 -29.80 -28.05 -30.30
C TYR A 872 -31.29 -28.38 -30.19
N LYS A 873 -31.91 -27.91 -29.10
CA LYS A 873 -33.33 -28.19 -28.80
C LYS A 873 -34.30 -27.21 -29.45
N GLN A 874 -33.83 -26.04 -29.89
CA GLN A 874 -34.64 -24.95 -30.47
C GLN A 874 -33.96 -24.40 -31.72
N SER A 875 -34.76 -23.78 -32.60
CA SER A 875 -34.21 -23.03 -33.73
C SER A 875 -33.64 -21.71 -33.24
N GLY A 876 -32.53 -21.27 -33.82
CA GLY A 876 -31.92 -20.00 -33.45
C GLY A 876 -30.51 -19.83 -33.99
N SER A 877 -29.98 -18.63 -33.77
CA SER A 877 -28.59 -18.28 -34.05
C SER A 877 -27.78 -18.46 -32.76
N TYR A 878 -26.81 -19.37 -32.78
CA TYR A 878 -25.98 -19.68 -31.62
C TYR A 878 -24.55 -19.19 -31.84
N ASN A 879 -24.00 -18.47 -30.86
CA ASN A 879 -22.59 -18.07 -30.87
C ASN A 879 -21.77 -19.15 -30.16
N VAL A 880 -21.00 -19.89 -30.94
CA VAL A 880 -20.16 -20.99 -30.47
C VAL A 880 -18.76 -20.47 -30.22
N GLN A 881 -18.21 -20.78 -29.06
CA GLN A 881 -16.85 -20.43 -28.67
C GLN A 881 -16.02 -21.69 -28.44
N LEU A 882 -14.79 -21.71 -28.97
CA LEU A 882 -13.77 -22.68 -28.61
C LEU A 882 -12.64 -21.93 -27.88
N THR A 883 -12.28 -22.41 -26.70
CA THR A 883 -11.01 -22.09 -26.05
C THR A 883 -10.04 -23.25 -26.24
N LEU A 884 -8.88 -22.97 -26.82
CA LEU A 884 -7.75 -23.88 -26.95
C LEU A 884 -6.66 -23.48 -25.98
N THR A 885 -6.03 -24.48 -25.34
CA THR A 885 -4.82 -24.27 -24.53
C THR A 885 -3.81 -25.36 -24.87
N ASP A 886 -2.58 -24.98 -25.21
CA ASP A 886 -1.48 -25.93 -25.49
C ASP A 886 -0.70 -26.33 -24.22
N GLU A 887 0.37 -27.12 -24.36
CA GLU A 887 1.14 -27.62 -23.21
C GLU A 887 1.89 -26.51 -22.45
N ILE A 888 2.26 -25.43 -23.13
CA ILE A 888 2.94 -24.28 -22.53
C ILE A 888 1.96 -23.16 -22.13
N GLN A 889 0.67 -23.50 -22.00
CA GLN A 889 -0.40 -22.61 -21.54
C GLN A 889 -0.70 -21.41 -22.47
N GLN A 890 -0.28 -21.44 -23.74
CA GLN A 890 -0.78 -20.47 -24.71
C GLN A 890 -2.27 -20.70 -24.94
N ARG A 891 -3.05 -19.61 -24.95
CA ARG A 891 -4.51 -19.66 -25.09
C ARG A 891 -4.99 -18.96 -26.36
N LEU A 892 -5.82 -19.65 -27.14
CA LEU A 892 -6.51 -19.08 -28.31
C LEU A 892 -8.03 -19.24 -28.13
N ILE A 893 -8.77 -18.16 -28.33
CA ILE A 893 -10.24 -18.17 -28.34
C ILE A 893 -10.72 -17.94 -29.77
N LEU A 894 -11.51 -18.88 -30.28
CA LEU A 894 -12.16 -18.80 -31.58
C LEU A 894 -13.67 -18.73 -31.39
N THR A 895 -14.36 -17.97 -32.23
CA THR A 895 -15.83 -17.89 -32.21
C THR A 895 -16.40 -18.10 -33.61
N THR A 896 -17.59 -18.67 -33.68
CA THR A 896 -18.38 -18.77 -34.92
C THR A 896 -19.86 -18.71 -34.58
N SER A 897 -20.68 -18.20 -35.49
CA SER A 897 -22.14 -18.27 -35.37
C SER A 897 -22.67 -19.42 -36.22
N VAL A 898 -23.64 -20.16 -35.69
CA VAL A 898 -24.37 -21.21 -36.42
C VAL A 898 -25.87 -20.96 -36.35
N GLU A 899 -26.52 -21.02 -37.50
CA GLU A 899 -27.98 -20.97 -37.64
C GLU A 899 -28.52 -22.40 -37.63
N VAL A 900 -29.35 -22.72 -36.64
CA VAL A 900 -29.91 -24.06 -36.46
C VAL A 900 -31.43 -24.02 -36.63
N VAL A 901 -31.97 -24.98 -37.39
CA VAL A 901 -33.40 -25.09 -37.66
C VAL A 901 -33.91 -26.43 -37.13
N VAL A 902 -34.62 -26.37 -36.02
CA VAL A 902 -35.32 -27.49 -35.40
C VAL A 902 -36.80 -27.40 -35.78
N PRO A 903 -37.41 -28.42 -36.42
CA PRO A 903 -38.82 -28.39 -36.77
C PRO A 903 -39.75 -28.24 -35.55
N ILE A 904 -40.81 -27.44 -35.66
CA ILE A 904 -41.85 -27.34 -34.62
C ILE A 904 -42.63 -28.64 -34.57
N ASN A 905 -42.81 -29.18 -33.36
CA ASN A 905 -43.70 -30.30 -33.08
C ASN A 905 -44.80 -29.85 -32.10
N VAL A 906 -46.06 -30.10 -32.46
CA VAL A 906 -47.24 -29.67 -31.70
C VAL A 906 -48.08 -30.88 -31.33
N VAL A 907 -48.37 -31.05 -30.04
CA VAL A 907 -49.25 -32.12 -29.51
C VAL A 907 -50.43 -31.50 -28.79
N ILE A 908 -51.65 -31.94 -29.13
CA ILE A 908 -52.92 -31.52 -28.51
C ILE A 908 -53.44 -32.62 -27.58
N ASN A 909 -53.72 -32.27 -26.33
CA ASN A 909 -54.27 -33.16 -25.32
C ASN A 909 -55.65 -32.65 -24.84
N PRO A 910 -56.77 -33.11 -25.43
CA PRO A 910 -58.11 -32.67 -25.06
C PRO A 910 -58.74 -33.51 -23.93
N THR A 911 -59.58 -32.89 -23.12
CA THR A 911 -60.50 -33.57 -22.19
C THR A 911 -61.91 -33.02 -22.34
N THR A 912 -62.94 -33.86 -22.28
CA THR A 912 -64.34 -33.46 -22.50
C THR A 912 -65.22 -33.80 -21.31
N ASN A 913 -66.05 -32.86 -20.89
CA ASN A 913 -67.10 -33.05 -19.89
C ASN A 913 -68.41 -32.41 -20.39
N ASN A 914 -69.40 -33.26 -20.70
CA ASN A 914 -70.64 -32.88 -21.35
C ASN A 914 -70.38 -32.08 -22.64
N LEU A 915 -70.86 -30.83 -22.69
CA LEU A 915 -70.68 -29.92 -23.82
C LEU A 915 -69.38 -29.11 -23.75
N THR A 916 -68.56 -29.25 -22.70
CA THR A 916 -67.32 -28.46 -22.52
C THR A 916 -66.08 -29.30 -22.75
N ALA A 917 -65.12 -28.77 -23.50
CA ALA A 917 -63.80 -29.37 -23.73
C ALA A 917 -62.70 -28.45 -23.19
N ASN A 918 -61.73 -29.01 -22.47
CA ASN A 918 -60.51 -28.31 -22.08
C ASN A 918 -59.33 -28.86 -22.88
N PHE A 919 -58.47 -27.98 -23.37
CA PHE A 919 -57.32 -28.35 -24.20
C PHE A 919 -56.03 -27.96 -23.52
N GLN A 920 -55.04 -28.84 -23.58
CA GLN A 920 -53.65 -28.55 -23.27
C GLN A 920 -52.79 -28.80 -24.52
N SER A 921 -51.76 -27.98 -24.72
CA SER A 921 -50.79 -28.15 -25.80
C SER A 921 -49.37 -28.34 -25.26
N THR A 922 -48.58 -29.16 -25.93
CA THR A 922 -47.13 -29.27 -25.71
C THR A 922 -46.44 -28.96 -27.03
N VAL A 923 -45.51 -28.01 -27.02
CA VAL A 923 -44.79 -27.52 -28.20
C VAL A 923 -43.28 -27.67 -27.94
N SER A 924 -42.55 -28.17 -28.94
CA SER A 924 -41.08 -28.27 -28.93
C SER A 924 -40.51 -27.95 -30.31
N GLY A 925 -39.25 -27.52 -30.39
CA GLY A 925 -38.63 -27.11 -31.66
C GLY A 925 -39.13 -25.75 -32.17
N GLY A 926 -38.59 -25.24 -33.26
CA GLY A 926 -38.79 -23.83 -33.65
C GLY A 926 -38.17 -22.85 -32.65
N ASP A 927 -38.45 -21.57 -32.85
CA ASP A 927 -38.15 -20.51 -31.87
C ASP A 927 -39.12 -20.58 -30.68
N SER A 928 -38.64 -20.45 -29.45
CA SER A 928 -39.49 -20.67 -28.26
C SER A 928 -40.58 -19.61 -28.01
N ASN A 929 -40.61 -18.52 -28.78
CA ASN A 929 -41.65 -17.49 -28.68
C ASN A 929 -42.93 -17.88 -29.44
N TYR A 930 -43.66 -18.87 -28.92
CA TYR A 930 -44.86 -19.40 -29.58
C TYR A 930 -46.10 -18.51 -29.41
N SER A 931 -46.89 -18.43 -30.48
CA SER A 931 -48.25 -17.90 -30.49
C SER A 931 -49.24 -19.00 -30.91
N TYR A 932 -50.43 -18.99 -30.31
CA TYR A 932 -51.41 -20.08 -30.46
C TYR A 932 -52.69 -19.57 -31.13
N GLN A 933 -53.26 -20.37 -32.02
CA GLN A 933 -54.58 -20.14 -32.60
C GLN A 933 -55.35 -21.45 -32.70
N TRP A 934 -56.42 -21.55 -31.92
CA TRP A 934 -57.34 -22.68 -31.90
C TRP A 934 -58.55 -22.41 -32.78
N ASP A 935 -58.95 -23.41 -33.57
CA ASP A 935 -60.26 -23.52 -34.19
C ASP A 935 -60.95 -24.75 -33.59
N PHE A 936 -62.10 -24.55 -32.95
CA PHE A 936 -62.84 -25.62 -32.28
C PHE A 936 -63.74 -26.42 -33.24
N GLY A 937 -63.79 -26.06 -34.53
CA GLY A 937 -64.56 -26.76 -35.55
C GLY A 937 -66.06 -26.44 -35.52
N ASP A 938 -66.51 -25.52 -34.66
CA ASP A 938 -67.88 -25.00 -34.58
C ASP A 938 -68.01 -23.52 -34.97
N GLY A 939 -66.92 -22.94 -35.49
CA GLY A 939 -66.81 -21.53 -35.88
C GLY A 939 -66.24 -20.61 -34.79
N ASN A 940 -65.98 -21.12 -33.57
CA ASN A 940 -65.32 -20.35 -32.51
C ASN A 940 -63.82 -20.62 -32.45
N THR A 941 -63.06 -19.64 -31.95
CA THR A 941 -61.59 -19.69 -31.85
C THR A 941 -61.08 -19.23 -30.48
N ALA A 942 -59.82 -19.54 -30.16
CA ALA A 942 -59.11 -19.02 -28.98
C ALA A 942 -57.61 -18.85 -29.26
N THR A 943 -56.92 -17.98 -28.52
CA THR A 943 -55.49 -17.69 -28.71
C THR A 943 -54.59 -18.05 -27.52
N THR A 944 -55.17 -18.57 -26.45
CA THR A 944 -54.42 -19.01 -25.26
C THR A 944 -53.82 -20.41 -25.47
N ALA A 945 -52.69 -20.71 -24.85
CA ALA A 945 -52.04 -22.03 -24.96
C ALA A 945 -52.91 -23.21 -24.45
N SER A 946 -53.82 -22.97 -23.49
CA SER A 946 -54.71 -23.98 -22.91
C SER A 946 -56.15 -23.48 -22.72
N PRO A 947 -56.97 -23.42 -23.79
CA PRO A 947 -58.33 -22.90 -23.71
C PRO A 947 -59.35 -23.91 -23.17
N SER A 948 -60.49 -23.40 -22.72
CA SER A 948 -61.73 -24.16 -22.46
C SER A 948 -62.83 -23.66 -23.39
N HIS A 949 -63.56 -24.58 -24.02
CA HIS A 949 -64.64 -24.25 -24.98
C HIS A 949 -65.90 -25.05 -24.72
N THR A 950 -67.07 -24.41 -24.79
CA THR A 950 -68.38 -25.04 -24.61
C THR A 950 -69.18 -25.00 -25.91
N TYR A 951 -69.51 -26.18 -26.44
CA TYR A 951 -70.26 -26.36 -27.68
C TYR A 951 -71.77 -26.19 -27.46
N SER A 952 -72.45 -25.57 -28.42
CA SER A 952 -73.91 -25.34 -28.35
C SER A 952 -74.73 -26.64 -28.52
N GLN A 953 -74.19 -27.63 -29.22
CA GLN A 953 -74.83 -28.92 -29.50
C GLN A 953 -73.85 -30.08 -29.30
N GLY A 954 -74.38 -31.24 -28.91
CA GLY A 954 -73.57 -32.46 -28.86
C GLY A 954 -73.24 -32.94 -30.28
N GLY A 955 -72.00 -33.39 -30.49
CA GLY A 955 -71.47 -33.77 -31.79
C GLY A 955 -69.98 -34.11 -31.72
N SER A 956 -69.42 -34.56 -32.84
CA SER A 956 -67.98 -34.68 -33.00
C SER A 956 -67.43 -33.45 -33.74
N TYR A 957 -66.37 -32.87 -33.19
CA TYR A 957 -65.73 -31.67 -33.70
C TYR A 957 -64.24 -31.93 -33.92
N THR A 958 -63.72 -31.48 -35.07
CA THR A 958 -62.28 -31.49 -35.35
C THR A 958 -61.69 -30.19 -34.84
N VAL A 959 -60.84 -30.30 -33.83
CA VAL A 959 -60.17 -29.16 -33.20
C VAL A 959 -58.78 -29.04 -33.81
N THR A 960 -58.44 -27.86 -34.30
CA THR A 960 -57.14 -27.57 -34.90
C THR A 960 -56.42 -26.51 -34.08
N LEU A 961 -55.16 -26.77 -33.72
CA LEU A 961 -54.25 -25.79 -33.15
C LEU A 961 -53.20 -25.44 -34.21
N SER A 962 -53.10 -24.16 -34.55
CA SER A 962 -51.96 -23.57 -35.24
C SER A 962 -51.04 -22.93 -34.21
N VAL A 963 -49.77 -23.34 -34.18
CA VAL A 963 -48.72 -22.70 -33.39
C VAL A 963 -47.76 -22.02 -34.35
N THR A 964 -47.52 -20.72 -34.14
CA THR A 964 -46.52 -19.96 -34.89
C THR A 964 -45.39 -19.58 -33.95
N ASP A 965 -44.16 -19.94 -34.29
CA ASP A 965 -42.97 -19.57 -33.51
C ASP A 965 -42.55 -18.11 -33.71
N GLY A 966 -41.53 -17.66 -32.96
CA GLY A 966 -41.02 -16.28 -33.03
C GLY A 966 -40.45 -15.87 -34.39
N GLN A 967 -40.13 -16.84 -35.26
CA GLN A 967 -39.67 -16.60 -36.63
C GLN A 967 -40.80 -16.64 -37.66
N GLY A 968 -42.04 -16.82 -37.22
CA GLY A 968 -43.21 -16.82 -38.11
C GLY A 968 -43.48 -18.17 -38.79
N VAL A 969 -42.80 -19.25 -38.38
CA VAL A 969 -43.06 -20.61 -38.89
C VAL A 969 -44.29 -21.16 -38.18
N THR A 970 -45.33 -21.50 -38.94
CA THR A 970 -46.57 -22.07 -38.40
C THR A 970 -46.64 -23.58 -38.60
N GLN A 971 -46.86 -24.32 -37.51
CA GLN A 971 -47.18 -25.74 -37.55
C GLN A 971 -48.59 -26.00 -37.00
N GLN A 972 -49.31 -26.92 -37.63
CA GLN A 972 -50.65 -27.31 -37.21
C GLN A 972 -50.69 -28.72 -36.65
N ALA A 973 -51.56 -28.92 -35.67
CA ALA A 973 -52.02 -30.22 -35.22
C ALA A 973 -53.56 -30.21 -35.16
N SER A 974 -54.19 -31.35 -35.41
CA SER A 974 -55.64 -31.50 -35.27
C SER A 974 -55.98 -32.76 -34.48
N THR A 975 -57.06 -32.71 -33.72
CA THR A 975 -57.62 -33.86 -33.02
C THR A 975 -59.14 -33.84 -33.06
N ASN A 976 -59.76 -35.02 -33.06
CA ASN A 976 -61.22 -35.14 -33.02
C ASN A 976 -61.69 -35.32 -31.58
N ILE A 977 -62.64 -34.50 -31.16
CA ILE A 977 -63.32 -34.68 -29.88
C ILE A 977 -64.80 -34.99 -30.09
N SER A 978 -65.44 -35.56 -29.08
CA SER A 978 -66.88 -35.78 -29.04
C SER A 978 -67.45 -35.22 -27.76
N VAL A 979 -68.42 -34.32 -27.88
CA VAL A 979 -69.12 -33.69 -26.75
C VAL A 979 -70.59 -34.06 -26.80
N SER A 980 -71.23 -34.21 -25.65
CA SER A 980 -72.64 -34.63 -25.57
C SER A 980 -73.38 -33.89 -24.45
N LYS A 981 -74.68 -33.66 -24.64
CA LYS A 981 -75.51 -33.07 -23.57
C LYS A 981 -75.57 -34.03 -22.39
N ALA A 982 -75.51 -33.47 -21.18
CA ALA A 982 -75.68 -34.23 -19.95
C ALA A 982 -77.01 -35.01 -20.00
N ILE A 983 -76.95 -36.34 -19.82
CA ILE A 983 -78.13 -37.19 -19.75
C ILE A 983 -78.79 -36.96 -18.39
N VAL A 984 -79.90 -36.21 -18.36
CA VAL A 984 -80.68 -36.00 -17.14
C VAL A 984 -81.59 -37.22 -16.93
N THR A 985 -81.19 -38.15 -16.06
CA THR A 985 -82.04 -39.26 -15.63
C THR A 985 -83.05 -38.79 -14.57
N PRO A 986 -84.37 -39.01 -14.74
CA PRO A 986 -85.38 -38.53 -13.80
C PRO A 986 -85.30 -39.26 -12.44
N PRO A 987 -85.66 -38.58 -11.33
CA PRO A 987 -85.47 -39.12 -9.99
C PRO A 987 -86.44 -40.29 -9.73
N LYS A 988 -85.88 -41.45 -9.39
CA LYS A 988 -86.64 -42.64 -9.01
C LYS A 988 -87.11 -42.50 -7.56
N SER A 989 -88.43 -42.51 -7.36
CA SER A 989 -89.11 -42.50 -6.05
C SER A 989 -88.76 -43.73 -5.21
N THR A 990 -88.38 -43.49 -3.95
CA THR A 990 -87.99 -44.48 -2.94
C THR A 990 -89.15 -45.28 -2.36
N PRO A 991 -88.93 -46.56 -2.01
CA PRO A 991 -89.57 -47.16 -0.84
C PRO A 991 -88.54 -47.55 0.24
N LYS A 992 -88.96 -47.27 1.48
CA LYS A 992 -88.40 -47.66 2.77
C LYS A 992 -88.51 -49.19 2.95
N SER A 993 -87.40 -49.91 3.23
CA SER A 993 -87.40 -51.05 4.15
C SER A 993 -86.00 -51.49 4.56
N SER A 994 -85.74 -51.45 5.87
CA SER A 994 -85.39 -52.58 6.75
C SER A 994 -84.43 -53.70 6.26
N SER A 995 -83.55 -54.05 7.21
CA SER A 995 -82.84 -55.32 7.47
C SER A 995 -81.62 -55.68 6.62
N GLY A 996 -80.44 -55.51 7.24
CA GLY A 996 -79.58 -56.64 7.63
C GLY A 996 -78.64 -57.23 6.58
N GLY A 997 -77.34 -57.20 6.90
CA GLY A 997 -76.46 -58.35 6.65
C GLY A 997 -75.35 -58.20 5.60
N THR A 998 -74.13 -58.07 6.14
CA THR A 998 -72.87 -58.74 5.75
C THR A 998 -72.02 -58.26 4.55
N PHE A 999 -70.87 -57.69 4.95
CA PHE A 999 -69.48 -57.95 4.53
C PHE A 999 -69.01 -57.62 3.11
N GLY A 1000 -67.98 -56.76 3.02
CA GLY A 1000 -67.15 -56.66 1.83
C GLY A 1000 -66.16 -55.49 1.76
N ILE A 1001 -65.19 -55.44 2.67
CA ILE A 1001 -63.78 -55.05 2.40
C ILE A 1001 -63.43 -53.52 2.37
N PHE A 1002 -62.74 -53.15 3.46
CA PHE A 1002 -61.61 -52.21 3.63
C PHE A 1002 -61.86 -50.68 3.72
N ALA A 1003 -61.91 -50.23 4.99
CA ALA A 1003 -61.74 -48.86 5.50
C ALA A 1003 -60.31 -48.34 5.19
N LEU A 1004 -60.08 -47.11 4.72
CA LEU A 1004 -60.41 -45.77 5.22
C LEU A 1004 -59.83 -45.45 6.60
N LEU A 1005 -58.70 -44.72 6.54
CA LEU A 1005 -58.50 -43.41 7.13
C LEU A 1005 -59.15 -43.13 8.50
N SER A 1006 -58.28 -42.69 9.40
CA SER A 1006 -58.51 -41.64 10.40
C SER A 1006 -59.60 -41.88 11.44
N MET A 1007 -59.21 -42.05 12.70
CA MET A 1007 -59.27 -40.96 13.68
C MET A 1007 -59.00 -41.46 15.11
N LEU A 1008 -58.23 -40.63 15.81
CA LEU A 1008 -58.38 -40.28 17.22
C LEU A 1008 -58.09 -41.30 18.32
N LEU A 1009 -57.07 -40.89 19.08
CA LEU A 1009 -57.06 -40.72 20.54
C LEU A 1009 -56.94 -41.95 21.45
N VAL A 1010 -55.89 -41.83 22.27
CA VAL A 1010 -55.79 -42.27 23.66
C VAL A 1010 -55.70 -43.77 23.84
N LEU A 1011 -54.49 -44.22 24.21
CA LEU A 1011 -54.28 -44.70 25.57
C LEU A 1011 -52.77 -44.80 25.83
N MET A 1012 -52.35 -44.03 26.84
CA MET A 1012 -51.15 -44.30 27.62
C MET A 1012 -51.08 -45.80 27.96
N ARG A 1013 -49.88 -46.40 27.88
CA ARG A 1013 -49.09 -46.73 29.07
C ARG A 1013 -47.80 -47.46 28.71
N ARG A 1014 -46.72 -46.85 29.19
CA ARG A 1014 -45.44 -47.44 29.55
C ARG A 1014 -45.58 -48.84 30.19
N SER A 1015 -44.63 -49.73 29.88
CA SER A 1015 -43.88 -50.56 30.84
C SER A 1015 -43.16 -51.69 30.07
N ILE A 1016 -41.87 -51.56 29.74
CA ILE A 1016 -40.70 -52.09 30.48
C ILE A 1016 -40.36 -53.56 30.13
N LYS A 1017 -39.06 -53.77 29.83
CA LYS A 1017 -38.23 -55.00 29.76
C LYS A 1017 -38.44 -55.87 28.50
N ALA A 1018 -37.41 -56.30 27.80
CA ALA A 1018 -36.00 -56.53 28.15
C ALA A 1018 -35.03 -55.90 27.15
#